data_AF-A0AAD8ZBU5-F1
#
_entry.id   AF-A0AAD8ZBU5-F1
#
_cell.length_a   1.000
_cell.length_b   1.000
_cell.length_c   1.000
_cell.angle_alpha   90.00
_cell.angle_beta   90.00
_cell.angle_gamma   90.00
#
_symmetry.space_group_name_H-M   'P 1'
#
loop_
_entity.id
_entity.type
_entity.pdbx_description
1 polymer ?
#
loop_
_entity_poly.entity_id
_entity_poly.type
_entity_poly.pdbx_seq_one_letter_code
_entity_poly.pdbx_strand_id
1 'polypeptide(L)'
;MGCLGNSKTEDQRNEEKAQREANKKIEKQLQKDKQIYRATHRLLLLGAGESGKSTIVKQMRILHVNGFNAEEKKQKIQDIKNNIKEAIETIVTAMSNLAPPVKLAYPANQFRIEYVLNLANQKDFEFTSEFYEHTKTLWQDEGVRACFERSNEYQLIDCAQYFLDKIDTIKQCDYTPTDQDLLRCRVLTSGIFETRFQVDKVNFHMFDVGGQRDERRKWIQCFNDVTAIIFVVASSSYNMVIREDNQTNRLQEALNLFKNIWNNRWLRTISVILFLNKQDLLAEKVLAGKSKIEEYFPEFARYTTPDDATPELGEDPRVTRAKYFIRDEFLEDGYADAEADGKVQEECLQKFSSRDYIMEPTVFNTLKTYFQAGGSPEHVIQLLSENYSAVAQTVNLLAEWLIQMGVEPAQVQERVENHLKSLLIKHFDPQKADSIFTVEGETPAWLEQMIAHTTWRDLFYKLAEAHPDCLMLNFTVKLISDAGYQGEITSVSTACQQLEVFSRVLRTSLSTLLDGGEQNLEKNLPEFAKMVCHGEHTYLFAQAMMSILAQEEQGGSAVRRIGQEVQRYALQSGHDASQITLALGTAAVYPRACQALGAMLSKGALNPADITVLFKMFSSMDPPPVELIRVPAFLDLFMQSLFKPGAKINQDHKHKYIHILAYAASVVETWKKNKRVNINKDELKSTSKAIETVHNLCCNENKGATELVAELSTLYQCIRFPVVAMGVLKWVDWTVSEPRYFQLQTDHTPVHLALLDEISACHQLLHPQVLQLLVKLFETEHSQLDVMEQLELKKTLLDRMVHLLSRGYVLPVVGYIRKCLEKLNTDISLIRYFVTEVLDVIAPPYTSDFVHLFLPILENDSIAGTIRTEGEHDPVAEFIAHCKSNFIMMN
;
A
#
# COMPACT_ATOMS: atom_id res chain seq x y z
N MET A 1 -11.33 -31.95 -47.64
CA MET A 1 -10.54 -32.95 -46.89
C MET A 1 -9.58 -32.21 -45.97
N GLY A 2 -9.46 -32.64 -44.70
CA GLY A 2 -8.32 -32.31 -43.85
C GLY A 2 -8.56 -31.29 -42.72
N CYS A 3 -9.26 -31.69 -41.65
CA CYS A 3 -9.13 -31.04 -40.35
C CYS A 3 -7.82 -31.50 -39.69
N LEU A 4 -6.83 -30.61 -39.57
CA LEU A 4 -5.62 -30.84 -38.77
C LEU A 4 -5.86 -30.30 -37.36
N GLY A 5 -6.11 -31.21 -36.42
CA GLY A 5 -6.08 -30.92 -35.00
C GLY A 5 -4.64 -30.78 -34.51
N ASN A 6 -4.37 -29.72 -33.75
CA ASN A 6 -3.14 -29.54 -32.98
C ASN A 6 -2.96 -30.69 -31.98
N SER A 7 -2.08 -31.64 -32.29
CA SER A 7 -1.61 -32.63 -31.32
C SER A 7 -0.59 -31.98 -30.38
N LYS A 8 -0.97 -31.77 -29.11
CA LYS A 8 -0.04 -31.36 -28.04
C LYS A 8 1.16 -32.31 -27.96
N THR A 9 2.36 -31.77 -27.77
CA THR A 9 3.61 -32.53 -27.66
C THR A 9 3.62 -33.41 -26.41
N GLU A 10 4.37 -34.52 -26.45
CA GLU A 10 4.45 -35.52 -25.37
C GLU A 10 4.96 -34.91 -24.05
N ASP A 11 5.83 -33.91 -24.14
CA ASP A 11 6.35 -33.15 -22.99
C ASP A 11 5.27 -32.32 -22.29
N GLN A 12 4.38 -31.67 -23.03
CA GLN A 12 3.24 -30.93 -22.43
C GLN A 12 2.30 -31.87 -21.68
N ARG A 13 2.13 -33.11 -22.16
CA ARG A 13 1.29 -34.11 -21.51
C ARG A 13 1.93 -34.67 -20.23
N ASN A 14 3.26 -34.78 -20.21
CA ASN A 14 4.02 -35.18 -19.04
C ASN A 14 4.05 -34.09 -17.95
N GLU A 15 4.16 -32.82 -18.33
CA GLU A 15 4.05 -31.68 -17.42
C GLU A 15 2.65 -31.55 -16.80
N GLU A 16 1.58 -31.68 -17.60
CA GLU A 16 0.20 -31.70 -17.09
C GLU A 16 -0.03 -32.86 -16.09
N LYS A 17 0.60 -34.03 -16.34
CA LYS A 17 0.53 -35.18 -15.42
C LYS A 17 1.31 -34.91 -14.13
N ALA A 18 2.49 -34.32 -14.21
CA ALA A 18 3.29 -33.95 -13.03
C ALA A 18 2.58 -32.89 -12.17
N GLN A 19 1.95 -31.89 -12.79
CA GLN A 19 1.12 -30.90 -12.09
C GLN A 19 -0.09 -31.56 -11.41
N ARG A 20 -0.79 -32.49 -12.05
CA ARG A 20 -1.90 -33.23 -11.43
C ARG A 20 -1.46 -34.08 -10.26
N GLU A 21 -0.31 -34.75 -10.35
CA GLU A 21 0.25 -35.53 -9.25
C GLU A 21 0.71 -34.66 -8.08
N ALA A 22 1.30 -33.49 -8.36
CA ALA A 22 1.64 -32.50 -7.35
C ALA A 22 0.38 -31.97 -6.64
N ASN A 23 -0.65 -31.56 -7.40
CA ASN A 23 -1.93 -31.11 -6.85
C ASN A 23 -2.58 -32.19 -5.98
N LYS A 24 -2.59 -33.45 -6.43
CA LYS A 24 -3.16 -34.57 -5.66
C LYS A 24 -2.39 -34.87 -4.37
N LYS A 25 -1.06 -34.66 -4.34
CA LYS A 25 -0.27 -34.76 -3.11
C LYS A 25 -0.62 -33.62 -2.15
N ILE A 26 -0.78 -32.40 -2.65
CA ILE A 26 -1.18 -31.23 -1.87
C ILE A 26 -2.58 -31.43 -1.28
N GLU A 27 -3.57 -31.86 -2.07
CA GLU A 27 -4.93 -32.14 -1.59
C GLU A 27 -4.95 -33.18 -0.47
N LYS A 28 -4.19 -34.27 -0.62
CA LYS A 28 -4.06 -35.29 0.43
C LYS A 28 -3.42 -34.74 1.70
N GLN A 29 -2.44 -33.86 1.58
CA GLN A 29 -1.80 -33.22 2.71
C GLN A 29 -2.78 -32.26 3.42
N LEU A 30 -3.46 -31.39 2.66
CA LEU A 30 -4.48 -30.48 3.19
C LEU A 30 -5.60 -31.22 3.92
N GLN A 31 -6.02 -32.39 3.42
CA GLN A 31 -7.07 -33.18 4.07
C GLN A 31 -6.60 -33.78 5.41
N LYS A 32 -5.34 -34.20 5.51
CA LYS A 32 -4.73 -34.63 6.78
C LYS A 32 -4.60 -33.46 7.75
N ASP A 33 -4.11 -32.32 7.27
CA ASP A 33 -3.92 -31.11 8.08
C ASP A 33 -5.27 -30.61 8.62
N LYS A 34 -6.35 -30.69 7.83
CA LYS A 34 -7.72 -30.35 8.25
C LYS A 34 -8.25 -31.27 9.36
N GLN A 35 -7.91 -32.56 9.34
CA GLN A 35 -8.29 -33.49 10.41
C GLN A 35 -7.54 -33.18 11.71
N ILE A 36 -6.24 -32.91 11.63
CA ILE A 36 -5.42 -32.51 12.78
C ILE A 36 -5.93 -31.19 13.36
N TYR A 37 -6.23 -30.22 12.51
CA TYR A 37 -6.76 -28.91 12.90
C TYR A 37 -8.08 -29.04 13.67
N ARG A 38 -9.03 -29.84 13.17
CA ARG A 38 -10.32 -30.08 13.85
C ARG A 38 -10.19 -30.81 15.19
N ALA A 39 -9.14 -31.62 15.36
CA ALA A 39 -8.88 -32.37 16.58
C ALA A 39 -8.01 -31.60 17.60
N THR A 40 -7.71 -30.32 17.33
CA THR A 40 -6.84 -29.49 18.18
C THR A 40 -7.66 -28.43 18.90
N HIS A 41 -7.60 -28.42 20.23
CA HIS A 41 -8.21 -27.38 21.06
C HIS A 41 -7.30 -26.15 21.12
N ARG A 42 -7.84 -25.01 20.71
CA ARG A 42 -7.14 -23.73 20.64
C ARG A 42 -7.49 -22.90 21.86
N LEU A 43 -6.52 -22.60 22.70
CA LEU A 43 -6.71 -21.90 23.97
C LEU A 43 -5.99 -20.56 23.95
N LEU A 44 -6.75 -19.48 24.16
CA LEU A 44 -6.20 -18.12 24.12
C LEU A 44 -6.01 -17.59 25.54
N LEU A 45 -4.78 -17.17 25.89
CA LEU A 45 -4.48 -16.61 27.20
C LEU A 45 -4.58 -15.09 27.14
N LEU A 46 -5.54 -14.54 27.89
CA LEU A 46 -5.79 -13.11 28.00
C LEU A 46 -5.64 -12.64 29.45
N GLY A 47 -5.46 -11.33 29.64
CA GLY A 47 -5.28 -10.71 30.95
C GLY A 47 -4.26 -9.58 30.90
N ALA A 48 -4.28 -8.70 31.91
CA ALA A 48 -3.38 -7.55 32.01
C ALA A 48 -1.89 -7.96 32.04
N GLY A 49 -0.99 -7.00 31.84
CA GLY A 49 0.45 -7.22 32.07
C GLY A 49 0.69 -7.83 33.46
N GLU A 50 1.67 -8.75 33.58
CA GLU A 50 2.07 -9.35 34.86
C GLU A 50 1.01 -10.22 35.57
N SER A 51 -0.10 -10.55 34.90
CA SER A 51 -1.14 -11.47 35.41
C SER A 51 -0.65 -12.91 35.61
N GLY A 52 0.33 -13.38 34.83
CA GLY A 52 0.89 -14.73 34.90
C GLY A 52 0.62 -15.63 33.69
N LYS A 53 0.10 -15.08 32.57
CA LYS A 53 -0.13 -15.82 31.31
C LYS A 53 1.08 -16.65 30.85
N SER A 54 2.23 -16.01 30.69
CA SER A 54 3.45 -16.70 30.26
C SER A 54 3.90 -17.77 31.27
N THR A 55 3.65 -17.57 32.57
CA THR A 55 3.96 -18.59 33.59
C THR A 55 3.13 -19.85 33.40
N ILE A 56 1.85 -19.72 33.03
CA ILE A 56 1.00 -20.87 32.70
C ILE A 56 1.55 -21.62 31.48
N VAL A 57 1.97 -20.92 30.43
CA VAL A 57 2.59 -21.57 29.26
C VAL A 57 3.89 -22.28 29.62
N LYS A 58 4.74 -21.66 30.46
CA LYS A 58 5.96 -22.31 30.98
C LYS A 58 5.62 -23.60 31.76
N GLN A 59 4.58 -23.59 32.58
CA GLN A 59 4.11 -24.80 33.28
C GLN A 59 3.67 -25.90 32.30
N MET A 60 2.90 -25.56 31.27
CA MET A 60 2.47 -26.53 30.26
C MET A 60 3.65 -27.14 29.51
N ARG A 61 4.69 -26.35 29.22
CA ARG A 61 5.94 -26.87 28.64
C ARG A 61 6.66 -27.86 29.56
N ILE A 62 6.71 -27.57 30.86
CA ILE A 62 7.33 -28.45 31.87
C ILE A 62 6.56 -29.76 31.99
N LEU A 63 5.23 -29.70 32.05
CA LEU A 63 4.39 -30.88 32.30
C LEU A 63 4.19 -31.78 31.08
N HIS A 64 4.06 -31.21 29.87
CA HIS A 64 3.53 -31.94 28.70
C HIS A 64 4.39 -31.89 27.43
N VAL A 65 5.53 -31.19 27.44
CA VAL A 65 6.41 -31.12 26.27
C VAL A 65 7.72 -31.85 26.53
N ASN A 66 8.69 -31.18 27.16
CA ASN A 66 10.00 -31.68 27.60
C ASN A 66 10.74 -30.60 28.41
N GLY A 67 9.99 -29.70 29.06
CA GLY A 67 10.53 -28.56 29.82
C GLY A 67 11.42 -27.63 28.99
N PHE A 68 12.50 -27.18 29.63
CA PHE A 68 13.51 -26.29 29.05
C PHE A 68 14.81 -27.06 28.81
N ASN A 69 15.37 -26.94 27.61
CA ASN A 69 16.63 -27.60 27.28
C ASN A 69 17.85 -26.84 27.88
N ALA A 70 19.04 -27.46 27.87
CA ALA A 70 20.24 -26.89 28.50
C ALA A 70 20.65 -25.52 27.92
N GLU A 71 20.46 -25.31 26.61
CA GLU A 71 20.78 -24.06 25.93
C GLU A 71 19.80 -22.94 26.31
N GLU A 72 18.50 -23.25 26.37
CA GLU A 72 17.47 -22.33 26.87
C GLU A 72 17.73 -21.95 28.33
N LYS A 73 18.08 -22.92 29.18
CA LYS A 73 18.44 -22.66 30.59
C LYS A 73 19.63 -21.71 30.68
N LYS A 74 20.64 -21.88 29.83
CA LYS A 74 21.82 -21.00 29.77
C LYS A 74 21.46 -19.57 29.35
N GLN A 75 20.59 -19.39 28.36
CA GLN A 75 20.11 -18.07 27.95
C GLN A 75 19.32 -17.38 29.08
N LYS A 76 18.53 -18.15 29.84
CA LYS A 76 17.70 -17.63 30.95
C LYS A 76 18.50 -17.20 32.17
N ILE A 77 19.75 -17.63 32.33
CA ILE A 77 20.64 -17.14 33.39
C ILE A 77 20.78 -15.61 33.31
N GLN A 78 20.92 -15.08 32.09
CA GLN A 78 21.08 -13.64 31.90
C GLN A 78 19.81 -12.88 32.29
N ASP A 79 18.63 -13.40 31.93
CA ASP A 79 17.34 -12.81 32.31
C ASP A 79 17.16 -12.78 33.84
N ILE A 80 17.55 -13.85 34.54
CA ILE A 80 17.49 -13.92 36.02
C ILE A 80 18.42 -12.89 36.66
N LYS A 81 19.66 -12.77 36.15
CA LYS A 81 20.62 -11.77 36.62
C LYS A 81 20.09 -10.34 36.40
N ASN A 82 19.47 -10.08 35.24
CA ASN A 82 18.83 -8.82 34.95
C ASN A 82 17.66 -8.53 35.91
N ASN A 83 16.86 -9.54 36.29
CA ASN A 83 15.80 -9.36 37.28
C ASN A 83 16.36 -9.00 38.68
N ILE A 84 17.51 -9.54 39.10
CA ILE A 84 18.17 -9.14 40.36
C ILE A 84 18.57 -7.67 40.30
N LYS A 85 19.20 -7.25 39.18
CA LYS A 85 19.62 -5.86 38.98
C LYS A 85 18.41 -4.92 39.00
N GLU A 86 17.38 -5.20 38.20
CA GLU A 86 16.14 -4.41 38.16
C GLU A 86 15.51 -4.29 39.54
N ALA A 87 15.43 -5.40 40.29
CA ALA A 87 14.83 -5.41 41.62
C ALA A 87 15.56 -4.49 42.61
N ILE A 88 16.88 -4.65 42.78
CA ILE A 88 17.62 -3.85 43.77
C ILE A 88 17.70 -2.38 43.36
N GLU A 89 17.90 -2.09 42.07
CA GLU A 89 17.96 -0.73 41.53
C GLU A 89 16.63 -0.01 41.75
N THR A 90 15.51 -0.68 41.50
CA THR A 90 14.17 -0.11 41.70
C THR A 90 13.90 0.18 43.17
N ILE A 91 14.19 -0.75 44.07
CA ILE A 91 13.96 -0.56 45.52
C ILE A 91 14.79 0.61 46.04
N VAL A 92 16.08 0.67 45.70
CA VAL A 92 17.00 1.72 46.16
C VAL A 92 16.63 3.08 45.59
N THR A 93 16.22 3.15 44.33
CA THR A 93 15.73 4.39 43.70
C THR A 93 14.45 4.88 44.37
N ALA A 94 13.55 3.97 44.75
CA ALA A 94 12.30 4.33 45.41
C ALA A 94 12.52 4.90 46.82
N MET A 95 13.60 4.54 47.53
CA MET A 95 13.87 4.99 48.90
C MET A 95 13.82 6.53 49.05
N SER A 96 14.37 7.27 48.09
CA SER A 96 14.35 8.75 48.10
C SER A 96 13.05 9.35 47.58
N ASN A 97 12.29 8.61 46.77
CA ASN A 97 11.11 9.10 46.05
C ASN A 97 9.79 8.84 46.78
N LEU A 98 9.80 7.91 47.75
CA LEU A 98 8.64 7.66 48.60
C LEU A 98 8.31 8.87 49.47
N ALA A 99 7.02 9.03 49.80
CA ALA A 99 6.54 10.04 50.71
C ALA A 99 5.89 9.37 51.94
N PRO A 100 6.48 9.42 53.15
CA PRO A 100 7.81 9.96 53.46
C PRO A 100 8.95 9.07 52.92
N PRO A 101 10.15 9.64 52.68
CA PRO A 101 11.28 8.88 52.16
C PRO A 101 11.82 7.91 53.21
N VAL A 102 12.37 6.79 52.75
CA VAL A 102 12.94 5.73 53.60
C VAL A 102 14.46 5.91 53.64
N LYS A 103 15.04 5.97 54.84
CA LYS A 103 16.50 6.06 55.04
C LYS A 103 17.09 4.68 55.26
N LEU A 104 18.37 4.51 54.93
CA LEU A 104 19.14 3.33 55.33
C LEU A 104 19.16 3.18 56.85
N ALA A 105 19.05 1.94 57.32
CA ALA A 105 19.25 1.63 58.73
C ALA A 105 20.73 1.81 59.11
N TYR A 106 21.64 1.47 58.20
CA TYR A 106 23.08 1.67 58.37
C TYR A 106 23.61 2.70 57.36
N PRO A 107 23.89 3.95 57.78
CA PRO A 107 24.42 4.98 56.88
C PRO A 107 25.74 4.61 56.20
N ALA A 108 26.51 3.67 56.76
CA ALA A 108 27.72 3.13 56.14
C ALA A 108 27.46 2.43 54.80
N ASN A 109 26.21 2.03 54.50
CA ASN A 109 25.82 1.43 53.23
C ASN A 109 25.58 2.44 52.10
N GLN A 110 25.71 3.75 52.36
CA GLN A 110 25.41 4.82 51.39
C GLN A 110 26.21 4.68 50.08
N PHE A 111 27.51 4.34 50.16
CA PHE A 111 28.33 4.16 48.96
C PHE A 111 27.85 2.97 48.09
N ARG A 112 27.16 1.98 48.69
CA ARG A 112 26.59 0.83 47.96
C ARG A 112 25.35 1.25 47.17
N ILE A 113 24.54 2.17 47.72
CA ILE A 113 23.44 2.81 46.99
C ILE A 113 24.00 3.55 45.78
N GLU A 114 25.02 4.38 45.97
CA GLU A 114 25.66 5.14 44.88
C GLU A 114 26.24 4.21 43.81
N TYR A 115 26.86 3.10 44.21
CA TYR A 115 27.33 2.07 43.30
C TYR A 115 26.19 1.51 42.43
N VAL A 116 25.09 1.06 43.04
CA VAL A 116 23.94 0.49 42.31
C VAL A 116 23.31 1.53 41.35
N LEU A 117 23.14 2.77 41.80
CA LEU A 117 22.54 3.83 40.97
C LEU A 117 23.44 4.25 39.80
N ASN A 118 24.76 4.24 39.97
CA ASN A 118 25.70 4.54 38.87
C ASN A 118 25.69 3.46 37.77
N LEU A 119 25.35 2.21 38.12
CA LEU A 119 25.26 1.08 37.18
C LEU A 119 24.00 1.08 36.32
N ALA A 120 22.98 1.89 36.65
CA ALA A 120 21.75 2.03 35.88
C ALA A 120 22.01 2.48 34.43
N ASN A 121 23.08 3.27 34.21
CA ASN A 121 23.38 3.92 32.93
C ASN A 121 24.28 3.10 31.98
N GLN A 122 24.75 1.91 32.38
CA GLN A 122 25.66 1.09 31.56
C GLN A 122 24.90 0.07 30.71
N LYS A 123 25.08 0.14 29.38
CA LYS A 123 24.43 -0.76 28.39
C LYS A 123 24.99 -2.19 28.38
N ASP A 124 26.27 -2.35 28.68
CA ASP A 124 26.98 -3.63 28.72
C ASP A 124 27.41 -3.95 30.16
N PHE A 125 26.43 -4.21 31.03
CA PHE A 125 26.69 -4.44 32.46
C PHE A 125 27.25 -5.86 32.70
N GLU A 126 28.46 -5.94 33.23
CA GLU A 126 29.07 -7.19 33.69
C GLU A 126 28.70 -7.48 35.15
N PHE A 127 28.18 -8.67 35.41
CA PHE A 127 27.78 -9.12 36.74
C PHE A 127 28.99 -9.60 37.56
N THR A 128 29.73 -8.65 38.14
CA THR A 128 30.91 -8.92 38.97
C THR A 128 30.54 -9.43 40.37
N SER A 129 31.49 -10.08 41.06
CA SER A 129 31.31 -10.48 42.47
C SER A 129 31.01 -9.27 43.38
N GLU A 130 31.58 -8.11 43.07
CA GLU A 130 31.36 -6.86 43.78
C GLU A 130 29.87 -6.44 43.75
N PHE A 131 29.21 -6.55 42.59
CA PHE A 131 27.79 -6.27 42.44
C PHE A 131 26.93 -7.15 43.36
N TYR A 132 27.18 -8.46 43.39
CA TYR A 132 26.40 -9.38 44.23
C TYR A 132 26.60 -9.10 45.72
N GLU A 133 27.82 -8.75 46.16
CA GLU A 133 28.09 -8.42 47.55
C GLU A 133 27.42 -7.09 47.96
N HIS A 134 27.44 -6.06 47.10
CA HIS A 134 26.71 -4.82 47.35
C HIS A 134 25.19 -5.05 47.43
N THR A 135 24.64 -5.77 46.47
CA THR A 135 23.21 -6.11 46.40
C THR A 135 22.77 -6.89 47.63
N LYS A 136 23.52 -7.93 48.04
CA LYS A 136 23.24 -8.74 49.22
C LYS A 136 23.26 -7.91 50.50
N THR A 137 24.30 -7.07 50.67
CA THR A 137 24.43 -6.22 51.86
C THR A 137 23.28 -5.22 51.95
N LEU A 138 22.90 -4.60 50.83
CA LEU A 138 21.76 -3.69 50.78
C LEU A 138 20.45 -4.42 51.09
N TRP A 139 20.23 -5.61 50.54
CA TRP A 139 19.02 -6.39 50.80
C TRP A 139 18.86 -6.82 52.27
N GLN A 140 19.95 -6.88 53.02
CA GLN A 140 19.94 -7.15 54.46
C GLN A 140 19.74 -5.89 55.31
N ASP A 141 19.80 -4.69 54.73
CA ASP A 141 19.55 -3.43 55.44
C ASP A 141 18.05 -3.28 55.73
N GLU A 142 17.71 -3.01 57.00
CA GLU A 142 16.31 -2.87 57.42
C GLU A 142 15.60 -1.71 56.72
N GLY A 143 16.31 -0.65 56.34
CA GLY A 143 15.75 0.46 55.58
C GLY A 143 15.39 0.05 54.15
N VAL A 144 16.21 -0.77 53.51
CA VAL A 144 15.92 -1.33 52.17
C VAL A 144 14.75 -2.30 52.24
N ARG A 145 14.70 -3.17 53.26
CA ARG A 145 13.56 -4.07 53.51
C ARG A 145 12.27 -3.26 53.78
N ALA A 146 12.34 -2.19 54.56
CA ALA A 146 11.19 -1.32 54.80
C ALA A 146 10.69 -0.62 53.52
N CYS A 147 11.59 -0.24 52.61
CA CYS A 147 11.23 0.28 51.29
C CYS A 147 10.53 -0.80 50.43
N PHE A 148 11.03 -2.04 50.47
CA PHE A 148 10.42 -3.19 49.77
C PHE A 148 9.00 -3.50 50.28
N GLU A 149 8.75 -3.41 51.58
CA GLU A 149 7.40 -3.58 52.16
C GLU A 149 6.38 -2.54 51.64
N ARG A 150 6.87 -1.40 51.15
CA ARG A 150 6.09 -0.33 50.50
C ARG A 150 6.12 -0.41 48.97
N SER A 151 6.49 -1.56 48.42
CA SER A 151 6.62 -1.77 46.96
C SER A 151 5.32 -1.61 46.17
N ASN A 152 4.17 -1.51 46.83
CA ASN A 152 2.91 -1.17 46.16
C ASN A 152 2.81 0.32 45.75
N GLU A 153 3.67 1.19 46.30
CA GLU A 153 3.73 2.63 45.98
C GLU A 153 4.61 2.94 44.75
N TYR A 154 5.29 1.93 44.19
CA TYR A 154 6.11 2.04 42.98
C TYR A 154 6.07 0.75 42.15
N GLN A 155 6.75 0.70 41.01
CA GLN A 155 6.67 -0.43 40.07
C GLN A 155 7.79 -1.44 40.31
N LEU A 156 7.57 -2.42 41.19
CA LEU A 156 8.51 -3.53 41.43
C LEU A 156 8.06 -4.83 40.77
N ILE A 157 9.02 -5.66 40.35
CA ILE A 157 8.75 -7.04 39.86
C ILE A 157 8.42 -7.99 41.01
N ASP A 158 7.41 -8.86 40.82
CA ASP A 158 6.96 -9.80 41.88
C ASP A 158 8.05 -10.80 42.33
N CYS A 159 9.01 -11.10 41.46
CA CYS A 159 10.09 -12.05 41.76
C CYS A 159 11.27 -11.45 42.53
N ALA A 160 11.20 -10.16 42.90
CA ALA A 160 12.26 -9.43 43.58
C ALA A 160 12.76 -10.18 44.83
N GLN A 161 11.88 -10.44 45.81
CA GLN A 161 12.25 -11.15 47.04
C GLN A 161 12.84 -12.53 46.77
N TYR A 162 12.22 -13.30 45.88
CA TYR A 162 12.66 -14.66 45.55
C TYR A 162 14.10 -14.70 45.03
N PHE A 163 14.48 -13.79 44.14
CA PHE A 163 15.84 -13.77 43.59
C PHE A 163 16.83 -13.06 44.51
N LEU A 164 16.43 -12.01 45.23
CA LEU A 164 17.28 -11.32 46.20
C LEU A 164 17.63 -12.21 47.41
N ASP A 165 16.72 -13.08 47.85
CA ASP A 165 16.99 -14.07 48.89
C ASP A 165 17.94 -15.20 48.41
N LYS A 166 18.12 -15.36 47.09
CA LYS A 166 18.94 -16.41 46.46
C LYS A 166 20.25 -15.93 45.82
N ILE A 167 20.69 -14.71 46.12
CA ILE A 167 21.90 -14.11 45.53
C ILE A 167 23.12 -15.02 45.64
N ASP A 168 23.34 -15.68 46.78
CA ASP A 168 24.52 -16.54 46.99
C ASP A 168 24.54 -17.79 46.10
N THR A 169 23.37 -18.26 45.67
CA THR A 169 23.25 -19.38 44.73
C THR A 169 23.44 -18.90 43.29
N ILE A 170 22.86 -17.75 42.93
CA ILE A 170 22.88 -17.22 41.55
C ILE A 170 24.24 -16.64 41.18
N LYS A 171 25.04 -16.20 42.16
CA LYS A 171 26.40 -15.66 41.93
C LYS A 171 27.43 -16.72 41.54
N GLN A 172 27.15 -18.01 41.73
CA GLN A 172 28.09 -19.09 41.44
C GLN A 172 28.31 -19.26 39.93
N CYS A 173 29.53 -19.57 39.51
CA CYS A 173 29.88 -19.73 38.09
C CYS A 173 29.23 -20.95 37.43
N ASP A 174 28.85 -21.95 38.22
CA ASP A 174 28.20 -23.21 37.81
C ASP A 174 26.67 -23.19 38.03
N TYR A 175 26.10 -22.03 38.36
CA TYR A 175 24.66 -21.88 38.55
C TYR A 175 23.87 -22.32 37.31
N THR A 176 22.97 -23.28 37.50
CA THR A 176 22.01 -23.72 36.50
C THR A 176 20.59 -23.47 37.02
N PRO A 177 19.74 -22.71 36.29
CA PRO A 177 18.40 -22.39 36.76
C PRO A 177 17.53 -23.63 36.99
N THR A 178 16.89 -23.68 38.17
CA THR A 178 15.85 -24.66 38.45
C THR A 178 14.57 -24.30 37.69
N ASP A 179 13.67 -25.25 37.49
CA ASP A 179 12.40 -24.96 36.82
C ASP A 179 11.58 -23.91 37.59
N GLN A 180 11.72 -23.86 38.91
CA GLN A 180 11.14 -22.79 39.75
C GLN A 180 11.76 -21.42 39.45
N ASP A 181 13.08 -21.33 39.22
CA ASP A 181 13.72 -20.07 38.83
C ASP A 181 13.23 -19.61 37.46
N LEU A 182 13.04 -20.53 36.52
CA LEU A 182 12.51 -20.24 35.18
C LEU A 182 11.06 -19.75 35.22
N LEU A 183 10.24 -20.31 36.12
CA LEU A 183 8.85 -19.88 36.34
C LEU A 183 8.77 -18.49 36.96
N ARG A 184 9.66 -18.18 37.93
CA ARG A 184 9.74 -16.87 38.61
C ARG A 184 10.44 -15.79 37.76
N CYS A 185 11.27 -16.19 36.80
CA CYS A 185 11.96 -15.26 35.89
C CYS A 185 10.97 -14.43 35.08
N ARG A 186 11.11 -13.10 35.17
CA ARG A 186 10.27 -12.11 34.51
C ARG A 186 10.93 -11.69 33.20
N VAL A 187 10.21 -11.93 32.11
CA VAL A 187 10.52 -11.40 30.77
C VAL A 187 9.26 -10.74 30.24
N LEU A 188 9.41 -9.55 29.64
CA LEU A 188 8.32 -8.80 29.03
C LEU A 188 7.93 -9.46 27.70
N THR A 189 6.71 -10.00 27.64
CA THR A 189 6.15 -10.61 26.44
C THR A 189 5.59 -9.53 25.52
N SER A 190 6.24 -9.30 24.37
CA SER A 190 5.71 -8.47 23.27
C SER A 190 5.41 -9.37 22.07
N GLY A 191 4.22 -9.24 21.49
CA GLY A 191 3.73 -10.12 20.43
C GLY A 191 2.93 -11.33 20.92
N ILE A 192 2.80 -12.32 20.04
CA ILE A 192 2.03 -13.56 20.23
C ILE A 192 2.99 -14.74 20.20
N PHE A 193 2.94 -15.58 21.23
CA PHE A 193 3.75 -16.79 21.33
C PHE A 193 2.86 -18.03 21.33
N GLU A 194 3.22 -19.03 20.54
CA GLU A 194 2.46 -20.26 20.41
C GLU A 194 3.16 -21.43 21.11
N THR A 195 2.39 -22.29 21.74
CA THR A 195 2.89 -23.57 22.27
C THR A 195 1.89 -24.68 21.96
N ARG A 196 2.41 -25.80 21.45
CA ARG A 196 1.63 -26.98 21.10
C ARG A 196 2.07 -28.16 21.94
N PHE A 197 1.12 -28.90 22.48
CA PHE A 197 1.38 -30.09 23.28
C PHE A 197 0.21 -31.06 23.17
N GLN A 198 0.42 -32.30 23.60
CA GLN A 198 -0.58 -33.35 23.58
C GLN A 198 -0.74 -33.94 24.97
N VAL A 199 -1.98 -34.03 25.45
CA VAL A 199 -2.33 -34.68 26.73
C VAL A 199 -3.36 -35.75 26.43
N ASP A 200 -3.09 -37.00 26.82
CA ASP A 200 -4.00 -38.14 26.61
C ASP A 200 -4.56 -38.24 25.18
N LYS A 201 -3.68 -38.03 24.18
CA LYS A 201 -3.98 -38.02 22.73
C LYS A 201 -4.84 -36.85 22.23
N VAL A 202 -5.18 -35.89 23.10
CA VAL A 202 -5.85 -34.64 22.73
C VAL A 202 -4.81 -33.56 22.49
N ASN A 203 -4.91 -32.88 21.34
CA ASN A 203 -3.96 -31.83 20.96
C ASN A 203 -4.42 -30.48 21.51
N PHE A 204 -3.49 -29.75 22.12
CA PHE A 204 -3.72 -28.39 22.60
C PHE A 204 -2.77 -27.42 21.91
N HIS A 205 -3.30 -26.25 21.56
CA HIS A 205 -2.57 -25.16 20.96
C HIS A 205 -2.87 -23.87 21.75
N MET A 206 -1.91 -23.45 22.57
CA MET A 206 -2.03 -22.28 23.43
C MET A 206 -1.36 -21.06 22.80
N PHE A 207 -2.01 -19.91 22.94
CA PHE A 207 -1.55 -18.61 22.47
C PHE A 207 -1.32 -17.68 23.68
N ASP A 208 -0.06 -17.34 23.97
CA ASP A 208 0.32 -16.34 24.98
C ASP A 208 0.50 -14.99 24.30
N VAL A 209 -0.42 -14.07 24.57
CA VAL A 209 -0.44 -12.75 23.94
C VAL A 209 -0.01 -11.68 24.95
N GLY A 210 0.80 -10.72 24.49
CA GLY A 210 1.20 -9.56 25.30
C GLY A 210 0.00 -8.86 25.94
N GLY A 211 0.05 -8.67 27.28
CA GLY A 211 -1.08 -8.16 28.07
C GLY A 211 -1.11 -6.66 28.31
N GLN A 212 -0.03 -5.97 27.94
CA GLN A 212 0.13 -4.52 28.11
C GLN A 212 -0.79 -3.77 27.14
N ARG A 213 -1.19 -2.55 27.50
CA ARG A 213 -2.18 -1.76 26.72
C ARG A 213 -1.85 -1.70 25.22
N ASP A 214 -0.59 -1.45 24.87
CA ASP A 214 -0.14 -1.32 23.46
C ASP A 214 -0.18 -2.64 22.68
N GLU A 215 -0.11 -3.78 23.37
CA GLU A 215 -0.14 -5.12 22.78
C GLU A 215 -1.57 -5.61 22.52
N ARG A 216 -2.58 -5.01 23.16
CA ARG A 216 -3.99 -5.48 23.10
C ARG A 216 -4.60 -5.38 21.72
N ARG A 217 -4.13 -4.45 20.88
CA ARG A 217 -4.58 -4.34 19.47
C ARG A 217 -4.27 -5.59 18.66
N LYS A 218 -3.28 -6.40 19.06
CA LYS A 218 -2.91 -7.65 18.39
C LYS A 218 -3.81 -8.82 18.78
N TRP A 219 -4.60 -8.72 19.86
CA TRP A 219 -5.43 -9.82 20.37
C TRP A 219 -6.44 -10.33 19.35
N ILE A 220 -7.01 -9.41 18.55
CA ILE A 220 -7.97 -9.71 17.49
C ILE A 220 -7.41 -10.71 16.45
N GLN A 221 -6.09 -10.71 16.22
CA GLN A 221 -5.44 -11.63 15.29
C GLN A 221 -5.53 -13.10 15.74
N CYS A 222 -5.78 -13.32 17.04
CA CYS A 222 -5.87 -14.64 17.65
C CYS A 222 -7.32 -15.12 17.89
N PHE A 223 -8.34 -14.32 17.59
CA PHE A 223 -9.74 -14.64 17.94
C PHE A 223 -10.40 -15.66 17.01
N ASN A 224 -9.76 -16.00 15.88
CA ASN A 224 -10.30 -16.97 14.92
C ASN A 224 -10.16 -18.42 15.42
N ASP A 225 -11.27 -19.15 15.44
CA ASP A 225 -11.38 -20.58 15.77
C ASP A 225 -10.80 -20.97 17.16
N VAL A 226 -10.93 -20.09 18.15
CA VAL A 226 -10.56 -20.40 19.54
C VAL A 226 -11.61 -21.30 20.18
N THR A 227 -11.18 -22.32 20.92
CA THR A 227 -12.08 -23.21 21.67
C THR A 227 -12.55 -22.57 22.97
N ALA A 228 -11.62 -21.98 23.74
CA ALA A 228 -11.91 -21.29 24.99
C ALA A 228 -10.84 -20.23 25.28
N ILE A 229 -11.22 -19.22 26.06
CA ILE A 229 -10.29 -18.22 26.59
C ILE A 229 -9.91 -18.61 28.01
N ILE A 230 -8.64 -18.51 28.35
CA ILE A 230 -8.15 -18.53 29.73
C ILE A 230 -7.83 -17.09 30.12
N PHE A 231 -8.67 -16.47 30.94
CA PHE A 231 -8.46 -15.11 31.40
C PHE A 231 -7.74 -15.13 32.75
N VAL A 232 -6.56 -14.52 32.82
CA VAL A 232 -5.68 -14.60 33.99
C VAL A 232 -5.67 -13.28 34.74
N VAL A 233 -5.95 -13.35 36.05
CA VAL A 233 -6.03 -12.20 36.96
C VAL A 233 -4.95 -12.30 38.03
N ALA A 234 -4.20 -11.23 38.27
CA ALA A 234 -3.30 -11.14 39.43
C ALA A 234 -4.08 -10.69 40.67
N SER A 235 -4.71 -11.63 41.38
CA SER A 235 -5.60 -11.34 42.52
C SER A 235 -4.89 -10.60 43.65
N SER A 236 -3.59 -10.85 43.83
CA SER A 236 -2.77 -10.19 44.85
C SER A 236 -2.47 -8.72 44.57
N SER A 237 -2.74 -8.20 43.36
CA SER A 237 -2.37 -6.84 42.94
C SER A 237 -3.45 -5.78 43.23
N TYR A 238 -4.40 -6.05 44.14
CA TYR A 238 -5.49 -5.13 44.50
C TYR A 238 -5.02 -3.78 45.07
N ASN A 239 -3.79 -3.69 45.60
CA ASN A 239 -3.22 -2.47 46.18
C ASN A 239 -2.17 -1.79 45.29
N MET A 240 -2.03 -2.20 44.02
CA MET A 240 -1.00 -1.74 43.09
C MET A 240 -1.62 -1.04 41.88
N VAL A 241 -0.83 -0.19 41.21
CA VAL A 241 -1.20 0.46 39.95
C VAL A 241 -0.44 -0.12 38.75
N ILE A 242 -1.00 -0.01 37.55
CA ILE A 242 -0.37 -0.51 36.32
C ILE A 242 0.86 0.32 35.92
N ARG A 243 1.81 -0.27 35.18
CA ARG A 243 3.05 0.42 34.77
C ARG A 243 2.77 1.54 33.75
N GLU A 244 1.73 1.39 32.94
CA GLU A 244 1.47 2.23 31.78
C GLU A 244 1.09 3.68 32.11
N ASP A 245 0.31 3.91 33.17
CA ASP A 245 -0.09 5.25 33.62
C ASP A 245 0.27 5.55 35.08
N ASN A 246 0.74 4.55 35.83
CA ASN A 246 1.06 4.64 37.25
C ASN A 246 -0.08 5.22 38.11
N GLN A 247 -1.33 5.04 37.67
CA GLN A 247 -2.53 5.61 38.29
C GLN A 247 -3.66 4.58 38.39
N THR A 248 -3.91 3.80 37.34
CA THR A 248 -5.02 2.85 37.31
C THR A 248 -4.70 1.63 38.16
N ASN A 249 -5.60 1.25 39.07
CA ASN A 249 -5.46 0.05 39.91
C ASN A 249 -5.37 -1.23 39.04
N ARG A 250 -4.45 -2.14 39.35
CA ARG A 250 -4.20 -3.36 38.56
C ARG A 250 -5.40 -4.33 38.55
N LEU A 251 -6.10 -4.47 39.67
CA LEU A 251 -7.29 -5.32 39.75
C LEU A 251 -8.47 -4.69 39.00
N GLN A 252 -8.66 -3.37 39.13
CA GLN A 252 -9.66 -2.64 38.35
C GLN A 252 -9.41 -2.73 36.85
N GLU A 253 -8.15 -2.60 36.41
CA GLU A 253 -7.79 -2.80 35.00
C GLU A 253 -8.14 -4.21 34.53
N ALA A 254 -7.94 -5.24 35.38
CA ALA A 254 -8.31 -6.61 35.05
C ALA A 254 -9.83 -6.79 34.95
N LEU A 255 -10.62 -6.17 35.84
CA LEU A 255 -12.09 -6.15 35.78
C LEU A 255 -12.59 -5.47 34.50
N ASN A 256 -12.11 -4.26 34.22
CA ASN A 256 -12.45 -3.52 32.99
C ASN A 256 -12.11 -4.32 31.74
N LEU A 257 -10.94 -4.96 31.72
CA LEU A 257 -10.49 -5.79 30.62
C LEU A 257 -11.34 -7.05 30.48
N PHE A 258 -11.72 -7.69 31.58
CA PHE A 258 -12.61 -8.85 31.57
C PHE A 258 -13.99 -8.47 31.05
N LYS A 259 -14.56 -7.35 31.50
CA LYS A 259 -15.83 -6.81 31.01
C LYS A 259 -15.80 -6.55 29.50
N ASN A 260 -14.70 -6.01 29.00
CA ASN A 260 -14.50 -5.80 27.57
C ASN A 260 -14.40 -7.11 26.78
N ILE A 261 -13.81 -8.16 27.35
CA ILE A 261 -13.72 -9.50 26.74
C ILE A 261 -15.04 -10.24 26.80
N TRP A 262 -15.73 -10.18 27.93
CA TRP A 262 -17.03 -10.82 28.16
C TRP A 262 -18.13 -10.25 27.27
N ASN A 263 -18.17 -8.92 27.13
CA ASN A 263 -19.12 -8.25 26.24
C ASN A 263 -18.65 -8.18 24.79
N ASN A 264 -17.50 -8.77 24.46
CA ASN A 264 -16.97 -8.75 23.12
C ASN A 264 -17.83 -9.61 22.19
N ARG A 265 -18.34 -9.00 21.12
CA ARG A 265 -19.21 -9.66 20.14
C ARG A 265 -18.57 -10.86 19.43
N TRP A 266 -17.24 -10.85 19.18
CA TRP A 266 -16.52 -11.94 18.52
C TRP A 266 -16.31 -13.14 19.46
N LEU A 267 -16.51 -12.95 20.76
CA LEU A 267 -16.28 -13.96 21.79
C LEU A 267 -17.59 -14.43 22.44
N ARG A 268 -18.76 -14.00 21.93
CA ARG A 268 -20.09 -14.33 22.50
C ARG A 268 -20.36 -15.83 22.66
N THR A 269 -19.83 -16.65 21.76
CA THR A 269 -19.98 -18.11 21.81
C THR A 269 -18.81 -18.82 22.48
N ILE A 270 -17.76 -18.08 22.86
CA ILE A 270 -16.53 -18.62 23.42
C ILE A 270 -16.62 -18.58 24.94
N SER A 271 -16.44 -19.74 25.58
CA SER A 271 -16.41 -19.81 27.03
C SER A 271 -15.10 -19.23 27.59
N VAL A 272 -15.21 -18.54 28.73
CA VAL A 272 -14.06 -17.99 29.45
C VAL A 272 -13.81 -18.80 30.71
N ILE A 273 -12.60 -19.34 30.82
CA ILE A 273 -12.06 -19.98 32.01
C ILE A 273 -11.30 -18.91 32.78
N LEU A 274 -11.83 -18.48 33.92
CA LEU A 274 -11.23 -17.44 34.75
C LEU A 274 -10.21 -18.03 35.73
N PHE A 275 -8.95 -17.62 35.61
CA PHE A 275 -7.87 -17.97 36.53
C PHE A 275 -7.58 -16.80 37.45
N LEU A 276 -8.07 -16.90 38.69
CA LEU A 276 -7.68 -16.03 39.80
C LEU A 276 -6.29 -16.45 40.29
N ASN A 277 -5.25 -15.93 39.64
CA ASN A 277 -3.86 -16.30 39.89
C ASN A 277 -3.27 -15.56 41.10
N LYS A 278 -2.09 -16.01 41.55
CA LYS A 278 -1.31 -15.45 42.68
C LYS A 278 -2.02 -15.53 44.03
N GLN A 279 -2.71 -16.65 44.28
CA GLN A 279 -3.39 -16.90 45.56
C GLN A 279 -2.42 -16.98 46.75
N ASP A 280 -1.18 -17.43 46.51
CA ASP A 280 -0.09 -17.43 47.48
C ASP A 280 0.23 -16.02 47.98
N LEU A 281 0.45 -15.08 47.06
CA LEU A 281 0.73 -13.68 47.38
C LEU A 281 -0.49 -12.95 47.94
N LEU A 282 -1.71 -13.33 47.52
CA LEU A 282 -2.94 -12.78 48.09
C LEU A 282 -3.07 -13.17 49.57
N ALA A 283 -2.87 -14.45 49.88
CA ALA A 283 -2.92 -14.95 51.25
C ALA A 283 -1.89 -14.26 52.14
N GLU A 284 -0.63 -14.16 51.70
CA GLU A 284 0.44 -13.46 52.43
C GLU A 284 0.06 -12.01 52.73
N LYS A 285 -0.45 -11.27 51.73
CA LYS A 285 -0.80 -9.85 51.87
C LYS A 285 -2.01 -9.61 52.78
N VAL A 286 -3.04 -10.46 52.67
CA VAL A 286 -4.24 -10.40 53.53
C VAL A 286 -3.89 -10.72 54.97
N LEU A 287 -3.06 -11.74 55.21
CA LEU A 287 -2.65 -12.14 56.56
C LEU A 287 -1.69 -11.13 57.20
N ALA A 288 -0.84 -10.46 56.41
CA ALA A 288 0.04 -9.40 56.89
C ALA A 288 -0.75 -8.17 57.40
N GLY A 289 -1.94 -7.92 56.87
CA GLY A 289 -2.86 -6.88 57.35
C GLY A 289 -2.39 -5.43 57.16
N LYS A 290 -1.32 -5.21 56.37
CA LYS A 290 -0.71 -3.89 56.11
C LYS A 290 -1.48 -3.07 55.08
N SER A 291 -2.03 -3.72 54.05
CA SER A 291 -2.86 -3.08 53.01
C SER A 291 -4.20 -3.79 52.97
N LYS A 292 -5.26 -3.11 53.43
CA LYS A 292 -6.59 -3.68 53.51
C LYS A 292 -7.31 -3.57 52.16
N ILE A 293 -8.10 -4.58 51.79
CA ILE A 293 -8.81 -4.57 50.49
C ILE A 293 -9.83 -3.43 50.46
N GLU A 294 -10.51 -3.17 51.57
CA GLU A 294 -11.53 -2.12 51.71
C GLU A 294 -11.01 -0.68 51.53
N GLU A 295 -9.68 -0.46 51.55
CA GLU A 295 -9.09 0.84 51.22
C GLU A 295 -9.06 1.12 49.71
N TYR A 296 -9.11 0.06 48.90
CA TYR A 296 -9.08 0.12 47.44
C TYR A 296 -10.42 -0.24 46.82
N PHE A 297 -11.16 -1.14 47.47
CA PHE A 297 -12.46 -1.70 47.06
C PHE A 297 -13.44 -1.62 48.24
N PRO A 298 -14.06 -0.44 48.49
CA PRO A 298 -14.84 -0.16 49.70
C PRO A 298 -15.97 -1.14 50.00
N GLU A 299 -16.57 -1.72 48.96
CA GLU A 299 -17.60 -2.75 48.99
C GLU A 299 -17.17 -4.01 49.75
N PHE A 300 -15.87 -4.32 49.78
CA PHE A 300 -15.33 -5.44 50.57
C PHE A 300 -15.66 -5.32 52.07
N ALA A 301 -15.82 -4.11 52.60
CA ALA A 301 -16.20 -3.92 54.00
C ALA A 301 -17.58 -4.52 54.32
N ARG A 302 -18.49 -4.54 53.34
CA ARG A 302 -19.86 -5.06 53.46
C ARG A 302 -20.00 -6.49 52.94
N TYR A 303 -19.02 -6.97 52.19
CA TYR A 303 -19.03 -8.31 51.62
C TYR A 303 -18.97 -9.41 52.68
N THR A 304 -19.82 -10.43 52.56
CA THR A 304 -19.83 -11.63 53.41
C THR A 304 -19.49 -12.85 52.57
N THR A 305 -18.68 -13.77 53.12
CA THR A 305 -18.34 -15.01 52.43
C THR A 305 -19.62 -15.79 52.08
N PRO A 306 -19.79 -16.24 50.83
CA PRO A 306 -21.01 -16.90 50.40
C PRO A 306 -21.08 -18.34 50.95
N ASP A 307 -22.30 -18.84 51.12
CA ASP A 307 -22.55 -20.16 51.73
C ASP A 307 -22.05 -21.33 50.88
N ASP A 308 -21.87 -21.12 49.58
CA ASP A 308 -21.32 -22.11 48.63
C ASP A 308 -19.78 -22.14 48.62
N ALA A 309 -19.12 -21.35 49.47
CA ALA A 309 -17.67 -21.29 49.53
C ALA A 309 -17.08 -22.63 50.01
N THR A 310 -16.16 -23.17 49.23
CA THR A 310 -15.33 -24.34 49.56
C THR A 310 -13.90 -23.89 49.90
N PRO A 311 -13.58 -23.60 51.17
CA PRO A 311 -12.21 -23.27 51.59
C PRO A 311 -11.29 -24.48 51.52
N GLU A 312 -10.00 -24.26 51.30
CA GLU A 312 -9.00 -25.32 51.35
C GLU A 312 -8.72 -25.76 52.79
N LEU A 313 -8.26 -27.00 52.97
CA LEU A 313 -7.92 -27.56 54.27
C LEU A 313 -6.83 -26.73 54.96
N GLY A 314 -7.19 -26.03 56.04
CA GLY A 314 -6.28 -25.18 56.81
C GLY A 314 -6.21 -23.72 56.37
N GLU A 315 -7.06 -23.29 55.44
CA GLU A 315 -7.11 -21.91 54.97
C GLU A 315 -7.75 -20.95 55.98
N ASP A 316 -7.16 -19.76 56.16
CA ASP A 316 -7.69 -18.73 57.06
C ASP A 316 -9.01 -18.14 56.50
N PRO A 317 -10.06 -17.97 57.31
CA PRO A 317 -11.32 -17.38 56.86
C PRO A 317 -11.18 -16.00 56.22
N ARG A 318 -10.18 -15.21 56.61
CA ARG A 318 -9.90 -13.89 55.99
C ARG A 318 -9.42 -14.03 54.55
N VAL A 319 -8.59 -15.03 54.26
CA VAL A 319 -8.11 -15.33 52.91
C VAL A 319 -9.27 -15.87 52.07
N THR A 320 -10.10 -16.74 52.65
CA THR A 320 -11.32 -17.23 52.00
C THR A 320 -12.25 -16.07 51.63
N ARG A 321 -12.55 -15.16 52.56
CA ARG A 321 -13.37 -13.99 52.26
C ARG A 321 -12.77 -13.11 51.16
N ALA A 322 -11.46 -12.85 51.20
CA ALA A 322 -10.77 -12.03 50.21
C ALA A 322 -10.79 -12.63 48.79
N LYS A 323 -10.49 -13.93 48.65
CA LYS A 323 -10.46 -14.58 47.33
C LYS A 323 -11.85 -14.70 46.70
N TYR A 324 -12.87 -14.95 47.52
CA TYR A 324 -14.25 -15.06 47.07
C TYR A 324 -14.83 -13.68 46.71
N PHE A 325 -14.47 -12.63 47.44
CA PHE A 325 -14.81 -11.26 47.02
C PHE A 325 -14.28 -10.96 45.62
N ILE A 326 -12.98 -11.18 45.40
CA ILE A 326 -12.38 -10.93 44.08
C ILE A 326 -13.04 -11.81 43.02
N ARG A 327 -13.37 -13.07 43.33
CA ARG A 327 -14.12 -13.94 42.41
C ARG A 327 -15.45 -13.30 42.02
N ASP A 328 -16.21 -12.86 43.01
CA ASP A 328 -17.56 -12.36 42.83
C ASP A 328 -17.57 -11.03 42.07
N GLU A 329 -16.56 -10.17 42.20
CA GLU A 329 -16.41 -8.98 41.35
C GLU A 329 -16.38 -9.31 39.84
N PHE A 330 -15.83 -10.47 39.45
CA PHE A 330 -15.86 -10.93 38.04
C PHE A 330 -17.17 -11.64 37.67
N LEU A 331 -18.01 -12.00 38.65
CA LEU A 331 -19.29 -12.68 38.45
C LEU A 331 -20.50 -11.74 38.54
N GLU A 332 -20.43 -10.70 39.39
CA GLU A 332 -21.50 -9.70 39.64
C GLU A 332 -21.74 -8.83 38.40
N ASP A 333 -20.71 -8.53 37.61
CA ASP A 333 -20.84 -7.88 36.29
C ASP A 333 -21.63 -8.72 35.24
N GLY A 334 -22.08 -9.92 35.62
CA GLY A 334 -23.01 -10.78 34.89
C GLY A 334 -24.50 -10.62 35.26
N TYR A 335 -24.85 -9.83 36.27
CA TYR A 335 -26.24 -9.52 36.64
C TYR A 335 -26.48 -8.01 36.75
N ALA A 336 -27.56 -7.54 36.12
CA ALA A 336 -27.84 -6.15 35.83
C ALA A 336 -28.05 -5.26 37.08
N ASP A 337 -27.47 -4.05 37.03
CA ASP A 337 -27.69 -2.94 37.97
C ASP A 337 -29.07 -2.31 37.75
N ALA A 338 -29.97 -2.39 38.73
CA ALA A 338 -31.34 -1.85 38.65
C ALA A 338 -31.39 -0.31 38.46
N GLU A 339 -30.36 0.43 38.88
CA GLU A 339 -30.26 1.88 38.67
C GLU A 339 -29.76 2.25 37.26
N ALA A 340 -28.93 1.39 36.66
CA ALA A 340 -28.50 1.53 35.26
C ALA A 340 -29.63 1.14 34.31
N ASP A 341 -30.40 0.10 34.66
CA ASP A 341 -31.55 -0.39 33.90
C ASP A 341 -32.64 0.69 33.73
N GLY A 342 -32.88 1.54 34.73
CA GLY A 342 -33.82 2.65 34.61
C GLY A 342 -33.44 3.68 33.53
N LYS A 343 -32.15 4.04 33.43
CA LYS A 343 -31.65 4.92 32.37
C LYS A 343 -31.66 4.23 31.00
N VAL A 344 -31.29 2.94 30.96
CA VAL A 344 -31.32 2.14 29.74
C VAL A 344 -32.74 2.00 29.20
N GLN A 345 -33.73 1.84 30.08
CA GLN A 345 -35.15 1.84 29.70
C GLN A 345 -35.56 3.17 29.07
N GLU A 346 -35.21 4.30 29.68
CA GLU A 346 -35.57 5.64 29.20
C GLU A 346 -34.93 5.95 27.83
N GLU A 347 -33.65 5.58 27.64
CA GLU A 347 -32.97 5.71 26.35
C GLU A 347 -33.60 4.83 25.25
N CYS A 348 -34.01 3.61 25.59
CA CYS A 348 -34.70 2.73 24.64
C CYS A 348 -36.09 3.28 24.28
N LEU A 349 -36.84 3.84 25.23
CA LEU A 349 -38.15 4.43 24.98
C LEU A 349 -38.09 5.65 24.07
N GLN A 350 -37.07 6.50 24.22
CA GLN A 350 -36.83 7.60 23.29
C GLN A 350 -36.60 7.10 21.86
N LYS A 351 -35.85 6.00 21.68
CA LYS A 351 -35.62 5.40 20.37
C LYS A 351 -36.90 4.82 19.76
N PHE A 352 -37.70 4.09 20.54
CA PHE A 352 -38.98 3.54 20.07
C PHE A 352 -40.01 4.62 19.70
N SER A 353 -39.89 5.82 20.27
CA SER A 353 -40.74 6.97 19.95
C SER A 353 -40.37 7.64 18.61
N SER A 354 -39.26 7.25 17.99
CA SER A 354 -38.87 7.80 16.69
C SER A 354 -39.68 7.18 15.55
N ARG A 355 -39.92 7.99 14.51
CA ARG A 355 -40.76 7.63 13.37
C ARG A 355 -40.16 6.46 12.60
N ASP A 356 -40.98 5.45 12.30
CA ASP A 356 -40.61 4.24 11.56
C ASP A 356 -39.45 3.42 12.18
N TYR A 357 -39.16 3.59 13.48
CA TYR A 357 -38.07 2.86 14.16
C TYR A 357 -38.19 1.33 14.10
N ILE A 358 -39.39 0.81 13.88
CA ILE A 358 -39.63 -0.62 13.67
C ILE A 358 -38.86 -1.18 12.45
N MET A 359 -38.48 -0.33 11.51
CA MET A 359 -37.72 -0.68 10.31
C MET A 359 -36.19 -0.57 10.51
N GLU A 360 -35.73 -0.10 11.66
CA GLU A 360 -34.29 0.04 11.94
C GLU A 360 -33.63 -1.33 12.20
N PRO A 361 -32.43 -1.61 11.64
CA PRO A 361 -31.75 -2.90 11.83
C PRO A 361 -31.46 -3.21 13.31
N THR A 362 -31.32 -2.17 14.13
CA THR A 362 -31.00 -2.28 15.55
C THR A 362 -32.22 -2.51 16.44
N VAL A 363 -33.45 -2.49 15.89
CA VAL A 363 -34.68 -2.56 16.69
C VAL A 363 -34.72 -3.81 17.58
N PHE A 364 -34.27 -4.97 17.08
CA PHE A 364 -34.23 -6.21 17.86
C PHE A 364 -33.21 -6.15 19.00
N ASN A 365 -32.06 -5.50 18.77
CA ASN A 365 -31.05 -5.31 19.81
C ASN A 365 -31.59 -4.36 20.89
N THR A 366 -32.22 -3.24 20.50
CA THR A 366 -32.81 -2.28 21.44
C THR A 366 -33.99 -2.88 22.20
N LEU A 367 -34.84 -3.70 21.56
CA LEU A 367 -35.89 -4.48 22.22
C LEU A 367 -35.31 -5.44 23.25
N LYS A 368 -34.25 -6.17 22.87
CA LYS A 368 -33.58 -7.11 23.78
C LYS A 368 -32.98 -6.38 24.99
N THR A 369 -32.31 -5.25 24.76
CA THR A 369 -31.75 -4.40 25.83
C THR A 369 -32.85 -3.85 26.74
N TYR A 370 -33.97 -3.39 26.19
CA TYR A 370 -35.12 -2.89 26.96
C TYR A 370 -35.76 -3.97 27.82
N PHE A 371 -35.92 -5.20 27.30
CA PHE A 371 -36.47 -6.32 28.06
C PHE A 371 -35.49 -6.86 29.11
N GLN A 372 -34.19 -6.86 28.82
CA GLN A 372 -33.15 -7.23 29.78
C GLN A 372 -33.10 -6.27 30.96
N ALA A 373 -33.38 -4.99 30.72
CA ALA A 373 -33.50 -3.97 31.75
C ALA A 373 -34.85 -4.01 32.50
N GLY A 374 -35.79 -4.93 32.20
CA GLY A 374 -37.07 -5.06 32.89
C GLY A 374 -38.24 -4.23 32.33
N GLY A 375 -38.12 -3.71 31.10
CA GLY A 375 -39.16 -2.91 30.45
C GLY A 375 -40.43 -3.69 30.01
N SER A 376 -41.58 -3.01 29.94
CA SER A 376 -42.88 -3.63 29.65
C SER A 376 -43.14 -3.82 28.14
N PRO A 377 -43.50 -5.04 27.67
CA PRO A 377 -43.82 -5.29 26.25
C PRO A 377 -44.97 -4.46 25.68
N GLU A 378 -46.02 -4.23 26.46
CA GLU A 378 -47.21 -3.48 26.02
C GLU A 378 -46.87 -2.05 25.60
N HIS A 379 -46.01 -1.38 26.38
CA HIS A 379 -45.63 0.00 26.14
C HIS A 379 -44.80 0.16 24.86
N VAL A 380 -43.89 -0.78 24.57
CA VAL A 380 -43.10 -0.73 23.33
C VAL A 380 -43.93 -1.07 22.11
N ILE A 381 -44.84 -2.04 22.21
CA ILE A 381 -45.76 -2.37 21.11
C ILE A 381 -46.59 -1.12 20.75
N GLN A 382 -47.10 -0.42 21.75
CA GLN A 382 -47.86 0.81 21.54
C GLN A 382 -47.00 1.87 20.83
N LEU A 383 -45.82 2.19 21.36
CA LEU A 383 -44.92 3.19 20.79
C LEU A 383 -44.48 2.87 19.35
N LEU A 384 -44.11 1.61 19.06
CA LEU A 384 -43.71 1.20 17.71
C LEU A 384 -44.89 1.23 16.74
N SER A 385 -46.09 0.88 17.19
CA SER A 385 -47.28 0.89 16.34
C SER A 385 -47.78 2.30 16.03
N GLU A 386 -47.78 3.21 17.03
CA GLU A 386 -48.24 4.59 16.87
C GLU A 386 -47.29 5.42 15.99
N ASN A 387 -45.99 5.11 16.01
CA ASN A 387 -44.97 5.84 15.26
C ASN A 387 -44.61 5.20 13.90
N TYR A 388 -45.27 4.12 13.50
CA TYR A 388 -45.09 3.51 12.18
C TYR A 388 -45.93 4.21 11.11
N SER A 389 -45.26 4.76 10.10
CA SER A 389 -45.84 5.47 8.96
C SER A 389 -45.50 4.84 7.60
N ALA A 390 -44.75 3.74 7.57
CA ALA A 390 -44.50 2.91 6.40
C ALA A 390 -43.90 3.66 5.19
N VAL A 391 -43.00 4.62 5.45
CA VAL A 391 -42.44 5.47 4.39
C VAL A 391 -41.71 4.64 3.33
N ALA A 392 -40.90 3.66 3.73
CA ALA A 392 -40.17 2.78 2.80
C ALA A 392 -41.11 1.97 1.89
N GLN A 393 -42.18 1.40 2.46
CA GLN A 393 -43.19 0.66 1.71
C GLN A 393 -43.96 1.57 0.75
N THR A 394 -44.24 2.81 1.17
CA THR A 394 -44.91 3.81 0.32
C THR A 394 -44.05 4.17 -0.89
N VAL A 395 -42.73 4.28 -0.73
CA VAL A 395 -41.79 4.51 -1.84
C VAL A 395 -41.78 3.32 -2.81
N ASN A 396 -41.76 2.08 -2.31
CA ASN A 396 -41.84 0.89 -3.16
C ASN A 396 -43.15 0.84 -3.95
N LEU A 397 -44.28 1.17 -3.30
CA LEU A 397 -45.59 1.22 -3.95
C LEU A 397 -45.65 2.29 -5.04
N LEU A 398 -45.09 3.48 -4.79
CA LEU A 398 -44.98 4.55 -5.78
C LEU A 398 -44.09 4.13 -6.95
N ALA A 399 -42.99 3.42 -6.70
CA ALA A 399 -42.12 2.89 -7.75
C ALA A 399 -42.86 1.87 -8.63
N GLU A 400 -43.64 0.95 -8.02
CA GLU A 400 -44.49 0.01 -8.76
C GLU A 400 -45.55 0.73 -9.60
N TRP A 401 -46.19 1.76 -9.07
CA TRP A 401 -47.17 2.55 -9.82
C TRP A 401 -46.54 3.25 -11.02
N LEU A 402 -45.33 3.80 -10.89
CA LEU A 402 -44.61 4.40 -12.01
C LEU A 402 -44.30 3.38 -13.11
N ILE A 403 -43.93 2.15 -12.73
CA ILE A 403 -43.72 1.06 -13.68
C ILE A 403 -45.02 0.69 -14.39
N GLN A 404 -46.14 0.58 -13.65
CA GLN A 404 -47.46 0.29 -14.22
C GLN A 404 -47.96 1.40 -15.14
N MET A 405 -47.55 2.65 -14.92
CA MET A 405 -47.86 3.80 -15.79
C MET A 405 -46.98 3.88 -17.05
N GLY A 406 -46.09 2.91 -17.28
CA GLY A 406 -45.31 2.77 -18.52
C GLY A 406 -43.90 3.34 -18.47
N VAL A 407 -43.39 3.70 -17.29
CA VAL A 407 -41.97 4.06 -17.12
C VAL A 407 -41.15 2.77 -17.06
N GLU A 408 -40.03 2.72 -17.76
CA GLU A 408 -39.15 1.55 -17.72
C GLU A 408 -38.64 1.29 -16.30
N PRO A 409 -38.66 0.04 -15.81
CA PRO A 409 -38.19 -0.32 -14.46
C PRO A 409 -36.78 0.17 -14.16
N ALA A 410 -35.88 0.12 -15.16
CA ALA A 410 -34.50 0.58 -15.03
C ALA A 410 -34.43 2.08 -14.71
N GLN A 411 -35.27 2.91 -15.33
CA GLN A 411 -35.27 4.36 -15.11
C GLN A 411 -35.85 4.73 -13.74
N VAL A 412 -36.85 4.00 -13.26
CA VAL A 412 -37.42 4.19 -11.91
C VAL A 412 -36.39 3.82 -10.86
N GLN A 413 -35.72 2.67 -11.02
CA GLN A 413 -34.65 2.22 -10.12
C GLN A 413 -33.48 3.22 -10.09
N GLU A 414 -33.02 3.67 -11.25
CA GLU A 414 -31.93 4.65 -11.36
C GLU A 414 -32.28 5.97 -10.65
N ARG A 415 -33.51 6.47 -10.77
CA ARG A 415 -33.95 7.69 -10.06
C ARG A 415 -33.91 7.52 -8.54
N VAL A 416 -34.36 6.39 -8.03
CA VAL A 416 -34.35 6.09 -6.59
C VAL A 416 -32.91 5.94 -6.08
N GLU A 417 -32.07 5.18 -6.78
CA GLU A 417 -30.65 5.00 -6.44
C GLU A 417 -29.89 6.33 -6.44
N ASN A 418 -30.07 7.17 -7.47
CA ASN A 418 -29.43 8.48 -7.57
C ASN A 418 -29.86 9.43 -6.45
N HIS A 419 -31.13 9.40 -6.05
CA HIS A 419 -31.62 10.22 -4.94
C HIS A 419 -31.05 9.76 -3.60
N LEU A 420 -31.04 8.45 -3.34
CA LEU A 420 -30.43 7.86 -2.14
C LEU A 420 -28.93 8.16 -2.07
N LYS A 421 -28.23 8.04 -3.19
CA LYS A 421 -26.82 8.40 -3.30
C LYS A 421 -26.56 9.86 -2.93
N SER A 422 -27.38 10.79 -3.41
CA SER A 422 -27.26 12.20 -3.07
C SER A 422 -27.52 12.47 -1.58
N LEU A 423 -28.50 11.80 -0.99
CA LEU A 423 -28.79 11.89 0.45
C LEU A 423 -27.63 11.35 1.30
N LEU A 424 -27.07 10.20 0.93
CA LEU A 424 -25.93 9.61 1.61
C LEU A 424 -24.72 10.54 1.56
N ILE A 425 -24.37 11.09 0.39
CA ILE A 425 -23.26 12.05 0.28
C ILE A 425 -23.48 13.28 1.16
N LYS A 426 -24.72 13.80 1.23
CA LYS A 426 -25.03 15.03 1.98
C LYS A 426 -25.02 14.83 3.50
N HIS A 427 -25.40 13.65 3.98
CA HIS A 427 -25.63 13.38 5.40
C HIS A 427 -24.63 12.39 6.01
N PHE A 428 -23.62 11.94 5.25
CA PHE A 428 -22.60 11.03 5.75
C PHE A 428 -21.77 11.69 6.87
N ASP A 429 -21.59 10.96 7.96
CA ASP A 429 -20.79 11.35 9.12
C ASP A 429 -19.71 10.28 9.36
N PRO A 430 -18.42 10.58 9.09
CA PRO A 430 -17.35 9.59 9.18
C PRO A 430 -17.12 9.08 10.61
N GLN A 431 -17.36 9.90 11.64
CA GLN A 431 -17.14 9.48 13.03
C GLN A 431 -18.21 8.48 13.48
N LYS A 432 -19.46 8.67 13.03
CA LYS A 432 -20.55 7.72 13.27
C LYS A 432 -20.37 6.44 12.46
N ALA A 433 -19.95 6.56 11.21
CA ALA A 433 -19.65 5.39 10.38
C ALA A 433 -18.54 4.53 11.01
N ASP A 434 -17.48 5.16 11.51
CA ASP A 434 -16.38 4.46 12.17
C ASP A 434 -16.78 3.88 13.54
N SER A 435 -17.62 4.57 14.31
CA SER A 435 -18.11 4.01 15.57
C SER A 435 -19.00 2.79 15.34
N ILE A 436 -19.89 2.84 14.34
CA ILE A 436 -20.68 1.66 13.93
C ILE A 436 -19.74 0.57 13.43
N PHE A 437 -18.80 0.88 12.54
CA PHE A 437 -17.89 -0.10 11.94
C PHE A 437 -16.93 -0.75 12.96
N THR A 438 -16.50 -0.01 13.99
CA THR A 438 -15.64 -0.53 15.05
C THR A 438 -16.42 -1.34 16.09
N VAL A 439 -17.65 -0.93 16.43
CA VAL A 439 -18.61 -1.74 17.20
C VAL A 439 -19.06 -2.97 16.40
N GLU A 440 -19.03 -2.84 15.07
CA GLU A 440 -19.20 -3.64 13.84
C GLU A 440 -18.35 -4.86 13.51
N GLY A 441 -17.06 -4.85 13.86
CA GLY A 441 -15.98 -5.45 13.05
C GLY A 441 -15.94 -6.96 12.75
N GLU A 442 -17.04 -7.53 12.30
CA GLU A 442 -17.07 -8.25 11.04
C GLU A 442 -17.41 -7.23 9.94
N THR A 443 -17.17 -7.62 8.69
CA THR A 443 -17.66 -6.86 7.55
C THR A 443 -19.19 -6.87 7.60
N PRO A 444 -19.88 -5.71 7.61
CA PRO A 444 -21.33 -5.73 7.61
C PRO A 444 -21.85 -6.42 6.34
N ALA A 445 -22.78 -7.36 6.47
CA ALA A 445 -23.28 -8.14 5.32
C ALA A 445 -23.91 -7.24 4.23
N TRP A 446 -24.47 -6.09 4.61
CA TRP A 446 -24.96 -5.09 3.67
C TRP A 446 -23.84 -4.48 2.82
N LEU A 447 -22.62 -4.40 3.34
CA LEU A 447 -21.48 -3.83 2.63
C LEU A 447 -21.05 -4.72 1.46
N GLU A 448 -21.02 -6.04 1.66
CA GLU A 448 -20.74 -7.01 0.58
C GLU A 448 -21.81 -6.93 -0.52
N GLN A 449 -23.07 -6.79 -0.15
CA GLN A 449 -24.17 -6.62 -1.11
C GLN A 449 -24.06 -5.31 -1.89
N MET A 450 -23.71 -4.21 -1.23
CA MET A 450 -23.49 -2.93 -1.90
C MET A 450 -22.29 -2.97 -2.85
N ILE A 451 -21.19 -3.61 -2.44
CA ILE A 451 -19.98 -3.75 -3.27
C ILE A 451 -20.26 -4.50 -4.57
N ALA A 452 -21.22 -5.43 -4.60
CA ALA A 452 -21.58 -6.15 -5.82
C ALA A 452 -22.09 -5.23 -6.95
N HIS A 453 -22.66 -4.06 -6.61
CA HIS A 453 -23.23 -3.13 -7.58
C HIS A 453 -22.31 -1.93 -7.85
N THR A 454 -22.14 -1.59 -9.13
CA THR A 454 -21.30 -0.47 -9.62
C THR A 454 -21.70 0.88 -9.03
N THR A 455 -23.01 1.17 -8.92
CA THR A 455 -23.54 2.46 -8.44
C THR A 455 -23.05 2.80 -7.04
N TRP A 456 -23.01 1.81 -6.15
CA TRP A 456 -22.60 1.94 -4.75
C TRP A 456 -21.08 1.94 -4.58
N ARG A 457 -20.33 1.20 -5.43
CA ARG A 457 -18.87 1.34 -5.47
C ARG A 457 -18.44 2.77 -5.78
N ASP A 458 -19.07 3.42 -6.78
CA ASP A 458 -18.81 4.84 -7.08
C ASP A 458 -19.16 5.78 -5.91
N LEU A 459 -20.21 5.48 -5.14
CA LEU A 459 -20.51 6.22 -3.92
C LEU A 459 -19.37 6.10 -2.89
N PHE A 460 -18.86 4.89 -2.66
CA PHE A 460 -17.77 4.68 -1.70
C PHE A 460 -16.48 5.37 -2.12
N TYR A 461 -16.15 5.39 -3.42
CA TYR A 461 -14.99 6.14 -3.91
C TYR A 461 -15.11 7.64 -3.63
N LYS A 462 -16.26 8.24 -3.93
CA LYS A 462 -16.53 9.67 -3.66
C LYS A 462 -16.48 10.01 -2.18
N LEU A 463 -17.04 9.14 -1.33
CA LEU A 463 -16.99 9.32 0.11
C LEU A 463 -15.56 9.16 0.65
N ALA A 464 -14.79 8.19 0.15
CA ALA A 464 -13.42 7.96 0.57
C ALA A 464 -12.50 9.13 0.18
N GLU A 465 -12.72 9.74 -0.99
CA GLU A 465 -11.99 10.94 -1.40
C GLU A 465 -12.33 12.17 -0.53
N ALA A 466 -13.61 12.32 -0.14
CA ALA A 466 -14.05 13.40 0.74
C ALA A 466 -13.61 13.20 2.21
N HIS A 467 -13.49 11.94 2.67
CA HIS A 467 -13.19 11.57 4.05
C HIS A 467 -12.07 10.51 4.13
N PRO A 468 -10.81 10.88 3.83
CA PRO A 468 -9.70 9.94 3.73
C PRO A 468 -9.34 9.25 5.06
N ASP A 469 -9.63 9.88 6.19
CA ASP A 469 -9.30 9.36 7.53
C ASP A 469 -10.33 8.36 8.07
N CYS A 470 -11.43 8.11 7.34
CA CYS A 470 -12.50 7.21 7.77
C CYS A 470 -12.08 5.74 7.63
N LEU A 471 -12.07 5.01 8.75
CA LEU A 471 -11.69 3.60 8.82
C LEU A 471 -12.62 2.70 8.00
N MET A 472 -13.93 2.93 8.09
CA MET A 472 -14.94 2.15 7.38
C MET A 472 -14.75 2.26 5.85
N LEU A 473 -14.52 3.47 5.35
CA LEU A 473 -14.31 3.71 3.92
C LEU A 473 -12.99 3.10 3.44
N ASN A 474 -11.93 3.23 4.22
CA ASN A 474 -10.64 2.62 3.93
C ASN A 474 -10.70 1.08 3.92
N PHE A 475 -11.51 0.48 4.80
CA PHE A 475 -11.77 -0.96 4.78
C PHE A 475 -12.65 -1.36 3.59
N THR A 476 -13.65 -0.56 3.24
CA THR A 476 -14.52 -0.79 2.07
C THR A 476 -13.73 -0.80 0.77
N VAL A 477 -12.81 0.16 0.58
CA VAL A 477 -11.91 0.19 -0.58
C VAL A 477 -11.04 -1.05 -0.65
N LYS A 478 -10.57 -1.57 0.50
CA LYS A 478 -9.85 -2.84 0.57
C LYS A 478 -10.73 -4.02 0.13
N LEU A 479 -11.96 -4.11 0.61
CA LEU A 479 -12.90 -5.18 0.20
C LEU A 479 -13.23 -5.14 -1.29
N ILE A 480 -13.42 -3.95 -1.85
CA ILE A 480 -13.63 -3.77 -3.29
C ILE A 480 -12.41 -4.30 -4.07
N SER A 481 -11.20 -4.06 -3.56
CA SER A 481 -9.96 -4.60 -4.13
C SER A 481 -9.88 -6.13 -3.99
N ASP A 482 -10.25 -6.70 -2.84
CA ASP A 482 -10.30 -8.14 -2.59
C ASP A 482 -11.33 -8.85 -3.50
N ALA A 483 -12.45 -8.17 -3.80
CA ALA A 483 -13.50 -8.66 -4.70
C ALA A 483 -13.13 -8.65 -6.19
N GLY A 484 -11.96 -8.10 -6.56
CA GLY A 484 -11.46 -8.11 -7.95
C GLY A 484 -11.70 -6.84 -8.75
N TYR A 485 -12.31 -5.79 -8.17
CA TYR A 485 -12.62 -4.54 -8.88
C TYR A 485 -11.46 -3.53 -8.88
N GLN A 486 -10.20 -4.00 -9.02
CA GLN A 486 -9.02 -3.15 -8.84
C GLN A 486 -8.87 -2.05 -9.91
N GLY A 487 -9.39 -2.28 -11.12
CA GLY A 487 -9.33 -1.32 -12.22
C GLY A 487 -10.19 -0.08 -12.03
N GLU A 488 -11.19 -0.13 -11.14
CA GLU A 488 -12.07 1.02 -10.83
C GLU A 488 -11.44 1.95 -9.76
N ILE A 489 -10.47 1.43 -8.99
CA ILE A 489 -9.87 2.08 -7.81
C ILE A 489 -8.72 3.03 -8.21
N THR A 490 -8.17 2.92 -9.42
CA THR A 490 -7.04 3.72 -9.92
C THR A 490 -7.24 5.23 -9.83
N SER A 491 -8.50 5.70 -9.78
CA SER A 491 -8.85 7.11 -9.68
C SER A 491 -8.83 7.66 -8.23
N VAL A 492 -8.78 6.79 -7.22
CA VAL A 492 -9.03 7.16 -5.82
C VAL A 492 -7.72 7.35 -5.04
N SER A 493 -7.49 8.55 -4.52
CA SER A 493 -6.29 8.91 -3.73
C SER A 493 -6.10 8.07 -2.47
N THR A 494 -7.17 7.64 -1.81
CA THR A 494 -7.10 6.79 -0.59
C THR A 494 -6.54 5.40 -0.85
N ALA A 495 -6.68 4.86 -2.06
CA ALA A 495 -6.10 3.57 -2.43
C ALA A 495 -4.56 3.56 -2.34
N CYS A 496 -3.94 4.73 -2.48
CA CYS A 496 -2.49 4.92 -2.39
C CYS A 496 -1.97 4.90 -0.94
N GLN A 497 -2.85 5.03 0.08
CA GLN A 497 -2.44 5.03 1.49
C GLN A 497 -2.19 3.62 2.04
N GLN A 498 -2.88 2.61 1.50
CA GLN A 498 -2.70 1.22 1.92
C GLN A 498 -1.78 0.47 0.96
N LEU A 499 -0.60 0.05 1.45
CA LEU A 499 0.40 -0.63 0.63
C LEU A 499 -0.13 -1.88 -0.09
N GLU A 500 -1.01 -2.66 0.56
CA GLU A 500 -1.58 -3.88 -0.01
C GLU A 500 -2.49 -3.58 -1.21
N VAL A 501 -3.40 -2.60 -1.06
CA VAL A 501 -4.30 -2.15 -2.13
C VAL A 501 -3.48 -1.52 -3.26
N PHE A 502 -2.57 -0.60 -2.93
CA PHE A 502 -1.69 0.05 -3.90
C PHE A 502 -0.86 -0.96 -4.70
N SER A 503 -0.27 -1.97 -4.05
CA SER A 503 0.54 -2.99 -4.74
C SER A 503 -0.29 -3.81 -5.74
N ARG A 504 -1.53 -4.14 -5.39
CA ARG A 504 -2.43 -4.89 -6.29
C ARG A 504 -2.88 -4.05 -7.48
N VAL A 505 -3.26 -2.78 -7.24
CA VAL A 505 -3.64 -1.85 -8.30
C VAL A 505 -2.44 -1.56 -9.21
N LEU A 506 -1.25 -1.34 -8.64
CA LEU A 506 0.00 -1.18 -9.39
C LEU A 506 0.24 -2.38 -10.32
N ARG A 507 0.10 -3.62 -9.82
CA ARG A 507 0.25 -4.84 -10.61
C ARG A 507 -0.75 -4.91 -11.76
N THR A 508 -2.04 -4.70 -11.50
CA THR A 508 -3.07 -4.79 -12.54
C THR A 508 -2.89 -3.71 -13.60
N SER A 509 -2.60 -2.47 -13.20
CA SER A 509 -2.38 -1.37 -14.14
C SER A 509 -1.11 -1.57 -14.96
N LEU A 510 -0.03 -2.09 -14.36
CA LEU A 510 1.18 -2.48 -15.10
C LEU A 510 0.90 -3.59 -16.12
N SER A 511 0.10 -4.61 -15.77
CA SER A 511 -0.32 -5.65 -16.72
C SER A 511 -1.08 -5.04 -17.90
N THR A 512 -2.08 -4.20 -17.63
CA THR A 512 -2.87 -3.53 -18.67
C THR A 512 -2.02 -2.68 -19.60
N LEU A 513 -0.98 -2.02 -19.07
CA LEU A 513 -0.03 -1.24 -19.87
C LEU A 513 0.86 -2.13 -20.75
N LEU A 514 1.25 -3.32 -20.26
CA LEU A 514 2.10 -4.26 -21.01
C LEU A 514 1.31 -5.02 -22.08
N ASP A 515 0.05 -5.39 -21.81
CA ASP A 515 -0.76 -6.25 -22.68
C ASP A 515 -1.19 -5.57 -23.99
N GLY A 516 -1.23 -4.22 -24.03
CA GLY A 516 -1.77 -3.47 -25.17
C GLY A 516 -0.79 -2.65 -25.99
N GLY A 517 0.52 -2.82 -25.77
CA GLY A 517 1.56 -2.11 -26.51
C GLY A 517 1.51 -0.58 -26.40
N GLU A 518 2.05 0.12 -27.40
CA GLU A 518 2.20 1.59 -27.37
C GLU A 518 0.87 2.37 -27.39
N GLN A 519 -0.19 1.83 -28.01
CA GLN A 519 -1.50 2.49 -28.06
C GLN A 519 -2.18 2.51 -26.68
N ASN A 520 -2.13 1.40 -25.94
CA ASN A 520 -2.66 1.37 -24.56
C ASN A 520 -1.77 2.15 -23.60
N LEU A 521 -0.46 2.24 -23.87
CA LEU A 521 0.44 3.10 -23.11
C LEU A 521 -0.04 4.55 -23.17
N GLU A 522 -0.28 5.13 -24.35
CA GLU A 522 -0.73 6.52 -24.45
C GLU A 522 -2.08 6.77 -23.75
N LYS A 523 -3.02 5.81 -23.85
CA LYS A 523 -4.35 5.94 -23.26
C LYS A 523 -4.35 5.82 -21.73
N ASN A 524 -3.64 4.84 -21.17
CA ASN A 524 -3.76 4.47 -19.76
C ASN A 524 -2.63 5.03 -18.89
N LEU A 525 -1.52 5.48 -19.49
CA LEU A 525 -0.38 6.06 -18.76
C LEU A 525 -0.75 7.27 -17.90
N PRO A 526 -1.59 8.24 -18.33
CA PRO A 526 -1.90 9.40 -17.51
C PRO A 526 -2.57 9.03 -16.17
N GLU A 527 -3.52 8.08 -16.19
CA GLU A 527 -4.17 7.59 -14.97
C GLU A 527 -3.20 6.83 -14.07
N PHE A 528 -2.39 5.95 -14.67
CA PHE A 528 -1.35 5.21 -13.96
C PHE A 528 -0.31 6.15 -13.31
N ALA A 529 0.18 7.14 -14.06
CA ALA A 529 1.18 8.09 -13.59
C ALA A 529 0.60 9.02 -12.52
N LYS A 530 -0.66 9.46 -12.65
CA LYS A 530 -1.35 10.23 -11.61
C LYS A 530 -1.43 9.46 -10.29
N MET A 531 -1.75 8.17 -10.35
CA MET A 531 -1.79 7.29 -9.17
C MET A 531 -0.40 7.12 -8.54
N VAL A 532 0.62 6.82 -9.34
CA VAL A 532 2.00 6.60 -8.85
C VAL A 532 2.62 7.88 -8.28
N CYS A 533 2.41 9.01 -8.95
CA CYS A 533 2.93 10.32 -8.56
C CYS A 533 2.07 11.03 -7.50
N HIS A 534 1.08 10.36 -6.90
CA HIS A 534 0.25 10.96 -5.86
C HIS A 534 1.06 11.37 -4.62
N GLY A 535 2.05 10.57 -4.23
CA GLY A 535 2.99 10.88 -3.16
C GLY A 535 4.42 10.44 -3.48
N GLU A 536 5.42 11.04 -2.83
CA GLU A 536 6.83 10.67 -3.05
C GLU A 536 7.13 9.22 -2.66
N HIS A 537 6.46 8.72 -1.61
CA HIS A 537 6.62 7.35 -1.14
C HIS A 537 5.99 6.32 -2.10
N THR A 538 4.84 6.63 -2.71
CA THR A 538 4.22 5.77 -3.74
C THR A 538 5.05 5.75 -5.01
N TYR A 539 5.60 6.91 -5.40
CA TYR A 539 6.53 7.03 -6.51
C TYR A 539 7.79 6.19 -6.29
N LEU A 540 8.42 6.30 -5.11
CA LEU A 540 9.60 5.51 -4.75
C LEU A 540 9.30 4.00 -4.80
N PHE A 541 8.18 3.56 -4.22
CA PHE A 541 7.80 2.15 -4.24
C PHE A 541 7.61 1.64 -5.66
N ALA A 542 6.84 2.35 -6.49
CA ALA A 542 6.58 1.95 -7.87
C ALA A 542 7.86 1.92 -8.71
N GLN A 543 8.72 2.93 -8.60
CA GLN A 543 10.01 2.99 -9.31
C GLN A 543 10.97 1.91 -8.84
N ALA A 544 11.00 1.57 -7.55
CA ALA A 544 11.79 0.45 -7.05
C ALA A 544 11.33 -0.88 -7.64
N MET A 545 10.01 -1.14 -7.69
CA MET A 545 9.45 -2.33 -8.32
C MET A 545 9.77 -2.38 -9.81
N MET A 546 9.58 -1.28 -10.54
CA MET A 546 9.91 -1.20 -11.97
C MET A 546 11.40 -1.38 -12.23
N SER A 547 12.28 -0.88 -11.35
CA SER A 547 13.74 -1.06 -11.47
C SER A 547 14.14 -2.53 -11.33
N ILE A 548 13.54 -3.26 -10.39
CA ILE A 548 13.77 -4.72 -10.23
C ILE A 548 13.27 -5.48 -11.45
N LEU A 549 12.04 -5.21 -11.89
CA LEU A 549 11.45 -5.86 -13.08
C LEU A 549 12.21 -5.54 -14.38
N ALA A 550 12.82 -4.36 -14.47
CA ALA A 550 13.62 -3.95 -15.62
C ALA A 550 14.98 -4.65 -15.71
N GLN A 551 15.39 -5.45 -14.71
CA GLN A 551 16.61 -6.27 -14.77
C GLN A 551 16.43 -7.55 -15.60
N GLU A 552 15.18 -7.97 -15.85
CA GLU A 552 14.87 -9.15 -16.65
C GLU A 552 15.26 -8.95 -18.13
N GLU A 553 16.02 -9.89 -18.69
CA GLU A 553 16.47 -9.83 -20.09
C GLU A 553 15.29 -9.94 -21.08
N GLN A 554 14.22 -10.63 -20.69
CA GLN A 554 13.00 -10.80 -21.48
C GLN A 554 11.91 -9.85 -20.99
N GLY A 555 11.62 -8.81 -21.76
CA GLY A 555 10.52 -7.88 -21.48
C GLY A 555 10.83 -6.76 -20.48
N GLY A 556 11.97 -6.79 -19.78
CA GLY A 556 12.36 -5.72 -18.84
C GLY A 556 12.52 -4.34 -19.49
N SER A 557 12.80 -4.28 -20.80
CA SER A 557 12.86 -3.02 -21.55
C SER A 557 11.52 -2.28 -21.61
N ALA A 558 10.40 -3.00 -21.68
CA ALA A 558 9.06 -2.41 -21.68
C ALA A 558 8.75 -1.78 -20.31
N VAL A 559 9.10 -2.46 -19.22
CA VAL A 559 8.93 -1.92 -17.86
C VAL A 559 9.83 -0.71 -17.63
N ARG A 560 11.08 -0.75 -18.12
CA ARG A 560 11.97 0.42 -18.10
C ARG A 560 11.37 1.62 -18.83
N ARG A 561 10.72 1.39 -19.98
CA ARG A 561 10.02 2.46 -20.73
C ARG A 561 8.88 3.06 -19.90
N ILE A 562 8.04 2.23 -19.28
CA ILE A 562 6.96 2.71 -18.40
C ILE A 562 7.53 3.55 -17.25
N GLY A 563 8.60 3.09 -16.59
CA GLY A 563 9.26 3.85 -15.51
C GLY A 563 9.77 5.22 -15.96
N GLN A 564 10.32 5.31 -17.18
CA GLN A 564 10.77 6.58 -17.77
C GLN A 564 9.62 7.53 -18.11
N GLU A 565 8.50 7.01 -18.61
CA GLU A 565 7.31 7.82 -18.88
C GLU A 565 6.66 8.36 -17.59
N VAL A 566 6.63 7.54 -16.53
CA VAL A 566 6.18 7.99 -15.19
C VAL A 566 7.13 9.07 -14.64
N GLN A 567 8.45 8.92 -14.83
CA GLN A 567 9.41 9.95 -14.45
C GLN A 567 9.18 11.26 -15.22
N ARG A 568 8.88 11.17 -16.52
CA ARG A 568 8.56 12.33 -17.36
C ARG A 568 7.30 13.04 -16.85
N TYR A 569 6.26 12.29 -16.50
CA TYR A 569 5.02 12.83 -15.93
C TYR A 569 5.26 13.52 -14.57
N ALA A 570 6.08 12.92 -13.71
CA ALA A 570 6.45 13.52 -12.42
C ALA A 570 7.14 14.89 -12.61
N LEU A 571 8.08 14.98 -13.54
CA LEU A 571 8.78 16.23 -13.86
C LEU A 571 7.82 17.29 -14.41
N GLN A 572 6.90 16.91 -15.30
CA GLN A 572 5.88 17.81 -15.86
C GLN A 572 4.88 18.30 -14.79
N SER A 573 4.63 17.48 -13.77
CA SER A 573 3.76 17.81 -12.64
C SER A 573 4.48 18.62 -11.54
N GLY A 574 5.76 18.93 -11.71
CA GLY A 574 6.55 19.76 -10.77
C GLY A 574 7.22 18.99 -9.63
N HIS A 575 7.25 17.65 -9.67
CA HIS A 575 7.94 16.83 -8.65
C HIS A 575 9.42 16.62 -9.03
N ASP A 576 10.35 16.87 -8.10
CA ASP A 576 11.77 16.54 -8.29
C ASP A 576 12.05 15.06 -8.01
N ALA A 577 11.78 14.21 -9.00
CA ALA A 577 12.05 12.78 -8.94
C ALA A 577 13.51 12.39 -9.33
N SER A 578 14.38 13.38 -9.56
CA SER A 578 15.72 13.13 -10.12
C SER A 578 16.61 12.35 -9.15
N GLN A 579 16.56 12.69 -7.86
CA GLN A 579 17.35 12.03 -6.83
C GLN A 579 16.96 10.56 -6.65
N ILE A 580 15.66 10.27 -6.64
CA ILE A 580 15.13 8.90 -6.55
C ILE A 580 15.61 8.07 -7.74
N THR A 581 15.53 8.64 -8.95
CA THR A 581 15.96 7.95 -10.18
C THR A 581 17.45 7.59 -10.13
N LEU A 582 18.29 8.52 -9.65
CA LEU A 582 19.73 8.29 -9.53
C LEU A 582 20.07 7.30 -8.40
N ALA A 583 19.32 7.33 -7.30
CA ALA A 583 19.52 6.42 -6.17
C ALA A 583 19.12 4.97 -6.50
N LEU A 584 18.08 4.77 -7.31
CA LEU A 584 17.62 3.45 -7.75
C LEU A 584 18.48 2.83 -8.86
N GLY A 585 19.33 3.63 -9.50
CA GLY A 585 20.27 3.16 -10.52
C GLY A 585 21.63 2.76 -9.96
N THR A 586 22.49 2.25 -10.84
CA THR A 586 23.92 1.99 -10.56
C THR A 586 24.75 3.28 -10.42
N ALA A 587 24.14 4.43 -10.67
CA ALA A 587 24.75 5.75 -10.63
C ALA A 587 25.41 6.09 -9.29
N ALA A 588 24.82 5.64 -8.18
CA ALA A 588 25.32 5.90 -6.83
C ALA A 588 26.75 5.35 -6.60
N VAL A 589 27.17 4.34 -7.36
CA VAL A 589 28.55 3.77 -7.31
C VAL A 589 29.60 4.76 -7.82
N TYR A 590 29.19 5.79 -8.57
CA TYR A 590 30.06 6.84 -9.12
C TYR A 590 29.66 8.23 -8.57
N PRO A 591 30.02 8.57 -7.31
CA PRO A 591 29.46 9.73 -6.61
C PRO A 591 29.62 11.06 -7.36
N ARG A 592 30.78 11.29 -7.99
CA ARG A 592 31.06 12.54 -8.71
C ARG A 592 30.19 12.71 -9.96
N ALA A 593 29.99 11.64 -10.72
CA ALA A 593 29.13 11.68 -11.91
C ALA A 593 27.66 11.78 -11.50
N CYS A 594 27.25 11.03 -10.48
CA CYS A 594 25.91 11.07 -9.90
C CYS A 594 25.54 12.47 -9.38
N GLN A 595 26.46 13.14 -8.67
CA GLN A 595 26.24 14.49 -8.16
C GLN A 595 26.07 15.52 -9.29
N ALA A 596 26.93 15.45 -10.32
CA ALA A 596 26.84 16.32 -11.50
C ALA A 596 25.52 16.11 -12.27
N LEU A 597 25.13 14.85 -12.47
CA LEU A 597 23.85 14.49 -13.12
C LEU A 597 22.65 14.97 -12.29
N GLY A 598 22.66 14.73 -10.98
CA GLY A 598 21.58 15.16 -10.07
C GLY A 598 21.40 16.67 -10.05
N ALA A 599 22.50 17.43 -10.01
CA ALA A 599 22.46 18.88 -10.04
C ALA A 599 21.86 19.43 -11.35
N MET A 600 22.20 18.83 -12.50
CA MET A 600 21.65 19.25 -13.80
C MET A 600 20.18 18.82 -13.99
N LEU A 601 19.81 17.61 -13.55
CA LEU A 601 18.44 17.10 -13.65
C LEU A 601 17.48 17.85 -12.72
N SER A 602 17.87 18.10 -11.47
CA SER A 602 17.06 18.86 -10.50
C SER A 602 16.84 20.31 -10.95
N LYS A 603 17.86 20.94 -11.58
CA LYS A 603 17.73 22.29 -12.17
C LYS A 603 16.99 22.31 -13.50
N GLY A 604 16.82 21.18 -14.17
CA GLY A 604 16.28 21.11 -15.53
C GLY A 604 17.13 21.84 -16.57
N ALA A 605 18.45 21.97 -16.36
CA ALA A 605 19.33 22.69 -17.27
C ALA A 605 20.78 22.18 -17.21
N LEU A 606 21.46 22.18 -18.37
CA LEU A 606 22.88 21.83 -18.45
C LEU A 606 23.74 23.01 -18.02
N ASN A 607 24.71 22.76 -17.14
CA ASN A 607 25.70 23.76 -16.76
C ASN A 607 27.13 23.38 -17.23
N PRO A 608 27.96 24.35 -17.65
CA PRO A 608 29.27 24.04 -18.22
C PRO A 608 30.26 23.38 -17.26
N ALA A 609 30.11 23.62 -15.95
CA ALA A 609 30.98 23.08 -14.92
C ALA A 609 30.76 21.56 -14.78
N ASP A 610 29.51 21.14 -14.57
CA ASP A 610 29.13 19.73 -14.42
C ASP A 610 29.33 18.95 -15.72
N ILE A 611 29.07 19.56 -16.88
CA ILE A 611 29.43 18.96 -18.18
C ILE A 611 30.95 18.75 -18.31
N THR A 612 31.77 19.68 -17.81
CA THR A 612 33.22 19.51 -17.83
C THR A 612 33.67 18.36 -16.91
N VAL A 613 33.01 18.18 -15.76
CA VAL A 613 33.24 17.03 -14.86
C VAL A 613 32.93 15.72 -15.58
N LEU A 614 31.74 15.60 -16.17
CA LEU A 614 31.34 14.40 -16.93
C LEU A 614 32.29 14.14 -18.11
N PHE A 615 32.63 15.17 -18.87
CA PHE A 615 33.55 15.07 -20.01
C PHE A 615 34.90 14.49 -19.60
N LYS A 616 35.47 14.96 -18.48
CA LYS A 616 36.74 14.45 -17.97
C LYS A 616 36.65 12.97 -17.56
N MET A 617 35.52 12.54 -17.00
CA MET A 617 35.31 11.15 -16.58
C MET A 617 35.13 10.22 -17.77
N PHE A 618 34.27 10.57 -18.74
CA PHE A 618 33.99 9.74 -19.92
C PHE A 618 35.13 9.73 -20.95
N SER A 619 36.02 10.72 -20.90
CA SER A 619 37.25 10.76 -21.71
C SER A 619 38.42 10.00 -21.07
N SER A 620 38.27 9.49 -19.84
CA SER A 620 39.34 8.78 -19.14
C SER A 620 39.55 7.35 -19.66
N MET A 621 40.62 6.70 -19.21
CA MET A 621 40.93 5.29 -19.53
C MET A 621 39.89 4.31 -18.96
N ASP A 622 39.27 4.66 -17.83
CA ASP A 622 38.23 3.86 -17.18
C ASP A 622 36.96 4.71 -16.99
N PRO A 623 36.16 4.90 -18.05
CA PRO A 623 34.96 5.74 -17.98
C PRO A 623 33.86 5.07 -17.14
N PRO A 624 32.93 5.82 -16.55
CA PRO A 624 31.73 5.22 -15.93
C PRO A 624 30.90 4.41 -16.94
N PRO A 625 29.97 3.55 -16.48
CA PRO A 625 29.03 2.84 -17.33
C PRO A 625 28.24 3.79 -18.23
N VAL A 626 28.06 3.44 -19.50
CA VAL A 626 27.37 4.32 -20.47
C VAL A 626 25.89 4.52 -20.12
N GLU A 627 25.27 3.56 -19.42
CA GLU A 627 23.88 3.66 -18.94
C GLU A 627 23.64 4.89 -18.07
N LEU A 628 24.67 5.38 -17.37
CA LEU A 628 24.60 6.53 -16.47
C LEU A 628 24.22 7.83 -17.19
N ILE A 629 24.63 7.97 -18.45
CA ILE A 629 24.32 9.13 -19.29
C ILE A 629 23.20 8.85 -20.31
N ARG A 630 22.63 7.65 -20.31
CA ARG A 630 21.47 7.25 -21.15
C ARG A 630 20.14 7.44 -20.42
N VAL A 631 20.05 8.50 -19.63
CA VAL A 631 18.79 8.92 -18.99
C VAL A 631 18.03 9.83 -19.96
N PRO A 632 16.80 9.49 -20.40
CA PRO A 632 16.09 10.27 -21.41
C PRO A 632 15.91 11.74 -21.04
N ALA A 633 15.60 12.03 -19.77
CA ALA A 633 15.51 13.40 -19.26
C ALA A 633 16.83 14.18 -19.43
N PHE A 634 17.98 13.53 -19.21
CA PHE A 634 19.29 14.15 -19.40
C PHE A 634 19.59 14.42 -20.87
N LEU A 635 19.26 13.48 -21.76
CA LEU A 635 19.41 13.64 -23.20
C LEU A 635 18.51 14.75 -23.77
N ASP A 636 17.29 14.90 -23.24
CA ASP A 636 16.38 15.99 -23.63
C ASP A 636 16.96 17.37 -23.29
N LEU A 637 17.67 17.51 -22.16
CA LEU A 637 18.39 18.75 -21.82
C LEU A 637 19.47 19.10 -22.87
N PHE A 638 20.11 18.09 -23.48
CA PHE A 638 21.01 18.33 -24.62
C PHE A 638 20.25 18.77 -25.86
N MET A 639 19.09 18.19 -26.14
CA MET A 639 18.26 18.63 -27.28
C MET A 639 17.91 20.11 -27.14
N GLN A 640 17.48 20.52 -25.94
CA GLN A 640 17.15 21.92 -25.65
C GLN A 640 18.37 22.85 -25.71
N SER A 641 19.54 22.39 -25.25
CA SER A 641 20.74 23.22 -25.21
C SER A 641 21.46 23.34 -26.56
N LEU A 642 21.37 22.31 -27.42
CA LEU A 642 22.10 22.23 -28.69
C LEU A 642 21.23 22.54 -29.92
N PHE A 643 19.94 22.23 -29.90
CA PHE A 643 19.10 22.31 -31.11
C PHE A 643 17.97 23.33 -31.00
N LYS A 644 17.74 23.93 -29.84
CA LYS A 644 16.70 24.95 -29.69
C LYS A 644 17.09 26.25 -30.41
N PRO A 645 16.22 26.84 -31.25
CA PRO A 645 16.45 28.17 -31.82
C PRO A 645 16.72 29.20 -30.70
N GLY A 646 17.73 30.06 -30.86
CA GLY A 646 18.11 31.07 -29.87
C GLY A 646 18.94 30.59 -28.66
N ALA A 647 19.20 29.29 -28.52
CA ALA A 647 20.03 28.79 -27.42
C ALA A 647 21.50 29.20 -27.60
N LYS A 648 22.03 30.03 -26.68
CA LYS A 648 23.44 30.44 -26.68
C LYS A 648 24.28 29.46 -25.86
N ILE A 649 25.11 28.68 -26.53
CA ILE A 649 26.13 27.82 -25.90
C ILE A 649 27.49 28.52 -25.89
N ASN A 650 28.25 28.38 -24.80
CA ASN A 650 29.62 28.87 -24.74
C ASN A 650 30.50 28.03 -25.69
N GLN A 651 31.17 28.70 -26.65
CA GLN A 651 32.01 28.05 -27.67
C GLN A 651 33.15 27.22 -27.05
N ASP A 652 33.72 27.66 -25.91
CA ASP A 652 34.81 26.94 -25.25
C ASP A 652 34.39 25.56 -24.72
N HIS A 653 33.11 25.40 -24.38
CA HIS A 653 32.56 24.16 -23.83
C HIS A 653 31.78 23.34 -24.86
N LYS A 654 31.44 23.90 -26.01
CA LYS A 654 30.60 23.28 -27.04
C LYS A 654 31.06 21.87 -27.44
N HIS A 655 32.36 21.69 -27.70
CA HIS A 655 32.92 20.38 -28.05
C HIS A 655 32.67 19.31 -26.96
N LYS A 656 32.61 19.71 -25.68
CA LYS A 656 32.34 18.80 -24.56
C LYS A 656 30.89 18.34 -24.54
N TYR A 657 29.95 19.24 -24.84
CA TYR A 657 28.52 18.90 -24.92
C TYR A 657 28.28 17.90 -26.05
N ILE A 658 28.83 18.19 -27.23
CA ILE A 658 28.73 17.33 -28.41
C ILE A 658 29.35 15.96 -28.13
N HIS A 659 30.53 15.94 -27.50
CA HIS A 659 31.20 14.68 -27.16
C HIS A 659 30.38 13.81 -26.20
N ILE A 660 29.80 14.39 -25.14
CA ILE A 660 28.97 13.61 -24.19
C ILE A 660 27.72 13.07 -24.87
N LEU A 661 27.03 13.88 -25.68
CA LEU A 661 25.84 13.43 -26.41
C LEU A 661 26.19 12.33 -27.43
N ALA A 662 27.28 12.50 -28.18
CA ALA A 662 27.76 11.50 -29.11
C ALA A 662 28.17 10.20 -28.38
N TYR A 663 28.83 10.31 -27.23
CA TYR A 663 29.21 9.17 -26.40
C TYR A 663 27.99 8.37 -25.96
N ALA A 664 26.97 9.06 -25.44
CA ALA A 664 25.72 8.42 -25.02
C ALA A 664 25.04 7.68 -26.19
N ALA A 665 25.07 8.25 -27.39
CA ALA A 665 24.43 7.69 -28.58
C ALA A 665 25.21 6.52 -29.22
N SER A 666 26.53 6.59 -29.30
CA SER A 666 27.33 5.70 -30.18
C SER A 666 28.17 4.64 -29.46
N VAL A 667 28.49 4.82 -28.18
CA VAL A 667 29.40 3.90 -27.48
C VAL A 667 28.68 2.62 -27.07
N VAL A 668 29.30 1.47 -27.34
CA VAL A 668 28.74 0.15 -27.01
C VAL A 668 29.66 -0.55 -25.99
N GLU A 669 29.06 -1.01 -24.90
CA GLU A 669 29.76 -1.74 -23.85
C GLU A 669 29.35 -3.21 -23.85
N THR A 670 30.30 -4.12 -23.61
CA THR A 670 30.01 -5.54 -23.41
C THR A 670 30.21 -5.90 -21.95
N TRP A 671 29.15 -6.42 -21.32
CA TRP A 671 29.13 -6.79 -19.91
C TRP A 671 29.08 -8.33 -19.76
N LYS A 672 29.86 -8.88 -18.82
CA LYS A 672 29.77 -10.30 -18.41
C LYS A 672 29.83 -10.39 -16.89
N LYS A 673 28.83 -11.01 -16.25
CA LYS A 673 28.74 -11.15 -14.78
C LYS A 673 29.00 -9.81 -14.05
N ASN A 674 28.33 -8.74 -14.48
CA ASN A 674 28.46 -7.38 -13.94
C ASN A 674 29.87 -6.77 -14.00
N LYS A 675 30.74 -7.28 -14.89
CA LYS A 675 32.04 -6.67 -15.21
C LYS A 675 32.09 -6.27 -16.68
N ARG A 676 32.53 -5.05 -16.94
CA ARG A 676 32.73 -4.52 -18.30
C ARG A 676 33.97 -5.15 -18.93
N VAL A 677 33.81 -5.76 -20.10
CA VAL A 677 34.85 -6.51 -20.81
C VAL A 677 35.43 -5.70 -21.97
N ASN A 678 34.58 -4.95 -22.68
CA ASN A 678 35.00 -4.18 -23.86
C ASN A 678 34.18 -2.88 -23.99
N ILE A 679 34.78 -1.87 -24.62
CA ILE A 679 34.15 -0.58 -24.97
C ILE A 679 34.50 -0.28 -26.43
N ASN A 680 33.49 -0.25 -27.30
CA ASN A 680 33.66 0.18 -28.70
C ASN A 680 33.36 1.69 -28.82
N LYS A 681 34.28 2.45 -29.43
CA LYS A 681 34.17 3.90 -29.68
C LYS A 681 34.30 4.28 -31.17
N ASP A 682 34.17 3.34 -32.09
CA ASP A 682 34.48 3.53 -33.52
C ASP A 682 33.58 4.60 -34.17
N GLU A 683 32.29 4.61 -33.84
CA GLU A 683 31.30 5.55 -34.38
C GLU A 683 31.26 6.92 -33.66
N LEU A 684 32.03 7.10 -32.58
CA LEU A 684 31.98 8.31 -31.76
C LEU A 684 32.40 9.55 -32.54
N LYS A 685 33.43 9.42 -33.39
CA LYS A 685 33.96 10.55 -34.17
C LYS A 685 33.01 11.00 -35.27
N SER A 686 32.42 10.05 -36.01
CA SER A 686 31.43 10.35 -37.07
C SER A 686 30.15 10.94 -36.47
N THR A 687 29.66 10.37 -35.36
CA THR A 687 28.48 10.87 -34.65
C THR A 687 28.71 12.29 -34.09
N SER A 688 29.87 12.53 -33.48
CA SER A 688 30.22 13.87 -32.97
C SER A 688 30.25 14.91 -34.10
N LYS A 689 30.85 14.55 -35.24
CA LYS A 689 30.90 15.44 -36.41
C LYS A 689 29.51 15.72 -36.96
N ALA A 690 28.64 14.73 -37.05
CA ALA A 690 27.27 14.91 -37.54
C ALA A 690 26.46 15.85 -36.63
N ILE A 691 26.54 15.68 -35.30
CA ILE A 691 25.90 16.57 -34.32
C ILE A 691 26.44 18.01 -34.47
N GLU A 692 27.76 18.17 -34.59
CA GLU A 692 28.40 19.47 -34.76
C GLU A 692 27.95 20.19 -36.03
N THR A 693 27.93 19.47 -37.16
CA THR A 693 27.47 19.99 -38.44
C THR A 693 26.03 20.48 -38.34
N VAL A 694 25.11 19.67 -37.79
CA VAL A 694 23.70 20.06 -37.69
C VAL A 694 23.49 21.19 -36.68
N HIS A 695 24.16 21.18 -35.54
CA HIS A 695 24.07 22.29 -34.57
C HIS A 695 24.52 23.63 -35.21
N ASN A 696 25.56 23.63 -36.04
CA ASN A 696 25.99 24.83 -36.76
C ASN A 696 24.96 25.32 -37.79
N LEU A 697 24.15 24.42 -38.34
CA LEU A 697 23.04 24.76 -39.24
C LEU A 697 21.83 25.29 -38.45
N CYS A 698 21.46 24.66 -37.34
CA CYS A 698 20.28 25.03 -36.54
C CYS A 698 20.46 26.33 -35.72
N CYS A 699 21.68 26.65 -35.25
CA CYS A 699 21.93 27.78 -34.34
C CYS A 699 22.43 29.07 -35.03
N ASN A 700 22.66 29.07 -36.34
CA ASN A 700 23.00 30.29 -37.07
C ASN A 700 21.73 31.04 -37.51
N GLU A 701 21.17 31.85 -36.62
CA GLU A 701 19.92 32.60 -36.83
C GLU A 701 19.99 33.63 -37.98
N ASN A 702 21.18 34.00 -38.45
CA ASN A 702 21.38 34.99 -39.52
C ASN A 702 21.26 34.42 -40.94
N LYS A 703 20.92 33.13 -41.09
CA LYS A 703 20.89 32.45 -42.39
C LYS A 703 19.45 32.06 -42.70
N GLY A 704 18.83 32.72 -43.66
CA GLY A 704 17.45 32.44 -44.09
C GLY A 704 17.28 31.02 -44.66
N ALA A 705 16.02 30.62 -44.90
CA ALA A 705 15.65 29.30 -45.42
C ALA A 705 16.42 28.88 -46.70
N THR A 706 16.92 29.84 -47.47
CA THR A 706 17.73 29.64 -48.68
C THR A 706 19.06 28.92 -48.45
N GLU A 707 19.74 29.13 -47.33
CA GLU A 707 20.98 28.38 -47.04
C GLU A 707 20.70 26.96 -46.53
N LEU A 708 19.55 26.74 -45.88
CA LEU A 708 19.14 25.42 -45.45
C LEU A 708 18.85 24.50 -46.63
N VAL A 709 18.26 25.05 -47.71
CA VAL A 709 18.07 24.34 -48.98
C VAL A 709 19.42 24.00 -49.64
N ALA A 710 20.41 24.89 -49.56
CA ALA A 710 21.74 24.65 -50.13
C ALA A 710 22.50 23.50 -49.43
N GLU A 711 22.35 23.36 -48.11
CA GLU A 711 22.99 22.31 -47.31
C GLU A 711 22.08 21.09 -47.03
N LEU A 712 20.95 20.98 -47.74
CA LEU A 712 19.96 19.93 -47.51
C LEU A 712 20.53 18.52 -47.71
N SER A 713 21.41 18.33 -48.70
CA SER A 713 22.09 17.05 -48.94
C SER A 713 22.99 16.63 -47.77
N THR A 714 23.74 17.58 -47.20
CA THR A 714 24.54 17.38 -45.99
C THR A 714 23.66 17.00 -44.81
N LEU A 715 22.51 17.69 -44.66
CA LEU A 715 21.56 17.46 -43.59
C LEU A 715 20.92 16.06 -43.68
N TYR A 716 20.52 15.60 -44.86
CA TYR A 716 20.02 14.24 -45.07
C TYR A 716 21.04 13.16 -44.70
N GLN A 717 22.32 13.37 -45.05
CA GLN A 717 23.38 12.45 -44.64
C GLN A 717 23.57 12.40 -43.12
N CYS A 718 23.40 13.54 -42.44
CA CYS A 718 23.48 13.62 -40.97
C CYS A 718 22.24 13.04 -40.28
N ILE A 719 21.04 13.16 -40.86
CA ILE A 719 19.79 12.61 -40.31
C ILE A 719 19.85 11.09 -40.16
N ARG A 720 20.69 10.39 -40.94
CA ARG A 720 20.90 8.93 -40.76
C ARG A 720 21.35 8.52 -39.36
N PHE A 721 21.92 9.43 -38.57
CA PHE A 721 22.23 9.18 -37.15
C PHE A 721 20.99 9.44 -36.28
N PRO A 722 20.48 8.47 -35.49
CA PRO A 722 19.24 8.62 -34.73
C PRO A 722 19.22 9.82 -33.78
N VAL A 723 20.35 10.09 -33.10
CA VAL A 723 20.49 11.24 -32.18
C VAL A 723 20.39 12.58 -32.91
N VAL A 724 20.85 12.63 -34.16
CA VAL A 724 20.77 13.82 -35.01
C VAL A 724 19.33 13.97 -35.52
N ALA A 725 18.70 12.90 -35.99
CA ALA A 725 17.29 12.92 -36.39
C ALA A 725 16.38 13.41 -35.26
N MET A 726 16.61 12.96 -34.02
CA MET A 726 15.88 13.45 -32.85
C MET A 726 16.12 14.94 -32.58
N GLY A 727 17.37 15.40 -32.72
CA GLY A 727 17.72 16.82 -32.61
C GLY A 727 17.03 17.68 -33.68
N VAL A 728 17.06 17.24 -34.94
CA VAL A 728 16.38 17.90 -36.07
C VAL A 728 14.87 17.90 -35.87
N LEU A 729 14.27 16.78 -35.43
CA LEU A 729 12.84 16.70 -35.14
C LEU A 729 12.41 17.73 -34.08
N LYS A 730 13.19 17.87 -33.00
CA LYS A 730 12.94 18.87 -31.95
C LYS A 730 13.13 20.30 -32.44
N TRP A 731 14.17 20.54 -33.24
CA TRP A 731 14.40 21.83 -33.86
C TRP A 731 13.26 22.23 -34.80
N VAL A 732 12.77 21.29 -35.63
CA VAL A 732 11.59 21.48 -36.49
C VAL A 732 10.34 21.73 -35.65
N ASP A 733 10.09 20.97 -34.58
CA ASP A 733 8.97 21.20 -33.65
C ASP A 733 8.99 22.62 -33.09
N TRP A 734 10.12 23.08 -32.53
CA TRP A 734 10.23 24.43 -31.98
C TRP A 734 10.10 25.53 -33.03
N THR A 735 10.62 25.31 -34.24
CA THR A 735 10.60 26.31 -35.31
C THR A 735 9.21 26.43 -35.94
N VAL A 736 8.59 25.31 -36.29
CA VAL A 736 7.28 25.28 -36.99
C VAL A 736 6.12 25.56 -36.03
N SER A 737 6.26 25.21 -34.74
CA SER A 737 5.24 25.54 -33.73
C SER A 737 5.24 27.02 -33.32
N GLU A 738 6.15 27.85 -33.82
CA GLU A 738 6.13 29.29 -33.54
C GLU A 738 4.91 29.94 -34.22
N PRO A 739 4.05 30.70 -33.50
CA PRO A 739 2.77 31.17 -34.03
C PRO A 739 2.84 32.00 -35.33
N ARG A 740 3.98 32.66 -35.59
CA ARG A 740 4.19 33.52 -36.77
C ARG A 740 4.94 32.83 -37.91
N TYR A 741 5.35 31.58 -37.73
CA TYR A 741 6.20 30.87 -38.69
C TYR A 741 5.58 30.81 -40.09
N PHE A 742 4.33 30.31 -40.19
CA PHE A 742 3.64 30.15 -41.47
C PHE A 742 3.24 31.47 -42.15
N GLN A 743 3.30 32.60 -41.45
CA GLN A 743 3.03 33.92 -42.04
C GLN A 743 4.22 34.45 -42.83
N LEU A 744 5.43 34.06 -42.41
CA LEU A 744 6.68 34.55 -42.98
C LEU A 744 7.17 33.68 -44.14
N GLN A 745 6.52 32.55 -44.40
CA GLN A 745 6.86 31.64 -45.49
C GLN A 745 6.00 31.90 -46.71
N THR A 746 6.67 32.04 -47.86
CA THR A 746 6.02 32.26 -49.16
C THR A 746 5.78 30.95 -49.93
N ASP A 747 6.30 29.82 -49.44
CA ASP A 747 6.22 28.52 -50.10
C ASP A 747 5.09 27.66 -49.53
N HIS A 748 4.37 26.96 -50.42
CA HIS A 748 3.26 26.08 -50.07
C HIS A 748 3.70 24.82 -49.29
N THR A 749 4.97 24.42 -49.35
CA THR A 749 5.50 23.31 -48.55
C THR A 749 6.79 23.74 -47.85
N PRO A 750 6.72 24.02 -46.54
CA PRO A 750 7.89 24.37 -45.75
C PRO A 750 8.95 23.26 -45.83
N VAL A 751 10.20 23.62 -46.16
CA VAL A 751 11.35 22.69 -46.19
C VAL A 751 11.49 21.89 -44.89
N HIS A 752 11.05 22.45 -43.76
CA HIS A 752 11.10 21.82 -42.46
C HIS A 752 10.18 20.59 -42.37
N LEU A 753 9.03 20.59 -43.07
CA LEU A 753 8.14 19.43 -43.13
C LEU A 753 8.73 18.32 -44.00
N ALA A 754 9.48 18.64 -45.05
CA ALA A 754 10.19 17.64 -45.86
C ALA A 754 11.29 16.91 -45.06
N LEU A 755 11.86 17.54 -44.02
CA LEU A 755 12.79 16.86 -43.12
C LEU A 755 12.09 15.78 -42.28
N LEU A 756 10.79 15.94 -41.99
CA LEU A 756 10.01 14.91 -41.28
C LEU A 756 9.88 13.65 -42.12
N ASP A 757 9.78 13.78 -43.44
CA ASP A 757 9.71 12.66 -44.36
C ASP A 757 11.03 11.85 -44.36
N GLU A 758 12.18 12.54 -44.35
CA GLU A 758 13.49 11.88 -44.27
C GLU A 758 13.69 11.20 -42.90
N ILE A 759 13.28 11.85 -41.81
CA ILE A 759 13.33 11.27 -40.46
C ILE A 759 12.46 10.00 -40.40
N SER A 760 11.24 10.07 -40.95
CA SER A 760 10.33 8.93 -41.05
C SER A 760 10.88 7.83 -41.94
N ALA A 761 11.64 8.18 -42.98
CA ALA A 761 12.27 7.24 -43.88
C ALA A 761 13.42 6.47 -43.22
N CYS A 762 14.23 7.15 -42.39
CA CYS A 762 15.40 6.55 -41.75
C CYS A 762 15.10 5.85 -40.42
N HIS A 763 14.12 6.32 -39.64
CA HIS A 763 14.00 5.97 -38.21
C HIS A 763 12.59 5.60 -37.78
N GLN A 764 12.33 4.30 -37.68
CA GLN A 764 11.04 3.78 -37.19
C GLN A 764 10.69 4.17 -35.75
N LEU A 765 11.69 4.29 -34.87
CA LEU A 765 11.47 4.61 -33.44
C LEU A 765 11.07 6.08 -33.21
N LEU A 766 11.14 6.93 -34.24
CA LEU A 766 10.74 8.34 -34.18
C LEU A 766 9.35 8.57 -34.79
N HIS A 767 8.73 7.54 -35.38
CA HIS A 767 7.40 7.63 -35.99
C HIS A 767 6.32 8.15 -35.02
N PRO A 768 6.27 7.73 -33.73
CA PRO A 768 5.28 8.26 -32.79
C PRO A 768 5.44 9.78 -32.57
N GLN A 769 6.67 10.26 -32.42
CA GLN A 769 6.96 11.68 -32.20
C GLN A 769 6.72 12.52 -33.46
N VAL A 770 6.96 11.96 -34.66
CA VAL A 770 6.60 12.61 -35.92
C VAL A 770 5.08 12.73 -36.03
N LEU A 771 4.32 11.66 -35.78
CA LEU A 771 2.85 11.73 -35.79
C LEU A 771 2.33 12.73 -34.75
N GLN A 772 2.88 12.73 -33.55
CA GLN A 772 2.49 13.68 -32.50
C GLN A 772 2.67 15.14 -32.95
N LEU A 773 3.79 15.45 -33.62
CA LEU A 773 4.03 16.78 -34.18
C LEU A 773 3.03 17.11 -35.31
N LEU A 774 2.80 16.18 -36.24
CA LEU A 774 1.85 16.39 -37.34
C LEU A 774 0.42 16.61 -36.84
N VAL A 775 -0.03 15.82 -35.85
CA VAL A 775 -1.32 15.98 -35.18
C VAL A 775 -1.42 17.32 -34.47
N LYS A 776 -0.39 17.70 -33.70
CA LYS A 776 -0.34 19.01 -33.01
C LYS A 776 -0.48 20.16 -34.01
N LEU A 777 0.24 20.11 -35.13
CA LEU A 777 0.14 21.15 -36.17
C LEU A 777 -1.21 21.14 -36.88
N PHE A 778 -1.82 19.97 -37.08
CA PHE A 778 -3.12 19.82 -37.73
C PHE A 778 -4.28 20.32 -36.86
N GLU A 779 -4.21 20.11 -35.55
CA GLU A 779 -5.19 20.58 -34.56
C GLU A 779 -5.01 22.07 -34.20
N THR A 780 -3.83 22.66 -34.45
CA THR A 780 -3.58 24.07 -34.17
C THR A 780 -4.37 24.98 -35.13
N GLU A 781 -5.16 25.89 -34.57
CA GLU A 781 -5.86 26.91 -35.34
C GLU A 781 -4.93 28.07 -35.72
N HIS A 782 -4.75 28.28 -37.01
CA HIS A 782 -3.89 29.35 -37.54
C HIS A 782 -4.74 30.57 -37.90
N SER A 783 -5.28 31.26 -36.88
CA SER A 783 -6.27 32.35 -37.05
C SER A 783 -5.80 33.54 -37.92
N GLN A 784 -4.51 33.62 -38.22
CA GLN A 784 -3.88 34.69 -38.99
C GLN A 784 -3.62 34.32 -40.46
N LEU A 785 -3.85 33.06 -40.86
CA LEU A 785 -3.79 32.60 -42.26
C LEU A 785 -5.17 32.68 -42.91
N ASP A 786 -5.22 32.85 -44.24
CA ASP A 786 -6.48 32.78 -44.97
C ASP A 786 -7.07 31.35 -44.95
N VAL A 787 -8.39 31.23 -45.09
CA VAL A 787 -9.10 29.93 -45.03
C VAL A 787 -8.58 28.95 -46.09
N MET A 788 -8.25 29.44 -47.28
CA MET A 788 -7.68 28.61 -48.34
C MET A 788 -6.25 28.14 -48.00
N GLU A 789 -5.42 29.02 -47.43
CA GLU A 789 -4.06 28.69 -47.00
C GLU A 789 -4.07 27.67 -45.86
N GLN A 790 -5.01 27.80 -44.91
CA GLN A 790 -5.21 26.82 -43.85
C GLN A 790 -5.58 25.44 -44.40
N LEU A 791 -6.44 25.39 -45.42
CA LEU A 791 -6.85 24.14 -46.05
C LEU A 791 -5.68 23.44 -46.76
N GLU A 792 -4.89 24.19 -47.54
CA GLU A 792 -3.70 23.66 -48.22
C GLU A 792 -2.60 23.23 -47.25
N LEU A 793 -2.40 23.97 -46.15
CA LEU A 793 -1.50 23.56 -45.07
C LEU A 793 -1.96 22.22 -44.46
N LYS A 794 -3.26 22.06 -44.18
CA LYS A 794 -3.79 20.80 -43.65
C LYS A 794 -3.64 19.64 -44.63
N LYS A 795 -3.84 19.85 -45.94
CA LYS A 795 -3.53 18.82 -46.96
C LYS A 795 -2.05 18.45 -46.95
N THR A 796 -1.17 19.45 -46.88
CA THR A 796 0.29 19.24 -46.81
C THR A 796 0.67 18.40 -45.59
N LEU A 797 0.04 18.61 -44.44
CA LEU A 797 0.23 17.78 -43.24
C LEU A 797 -0.31 16.36 -43.42
N LEU A 798 -1.45 16.19 -44.10
CA LEU A 798 -1.99 14.87 -44.45
C LEU A 798 -1.05 14.11 -45.39
N ASP A 799 -0.42 14.77 -46.37
CA ASP A 799 0.58 14.11 -47.23
C ASP A 799 1.75 13.54 -46.42
N ARG A 800 2.20 14.27 -45.38
CA ARG A 800 3.25 13.76 -44.47
C ARG A 800 2.74 12.58 -43.65
N MET A 801 1.45 12.57 -43.26
CA MET A 801 0.83 11.42 -42.60
C MET A 801 0.71 10.21 -43.54
N VAL A 802 0.39 10.41 -44.81
CA VAL A 802 0.37 9.36 -45.84
C VAL A 802 1.78 8.82 -46.09
N HIS A 803 2.80 9.69 -46.13
CA HIS A 803 4.19 9.25 -46.20
C HIS A 803 4.56 8.41 -44.98
N LEU A 804 4.23 8.84 -43.77
CA LEU A 804 4.48 8.08 -42.54
C LEU A 804 3.78 6.70 -42.55
N LEU A 805 2.54 6.65 -43.07
CA LEU A 805 1.79 5.43 -43.31
C LEU A 805 2.53 4.50 -44.28
N SER A 806 3.07 5.04 -45.39
CA SER A 806 3.85 4.28 -46.37
C SER A 806 5.15 3.68 -45.79
N ARG A 807 5.66 4.23 -44.69
CA ARG A 807 6.84 3.73 -43.97
C ARG A 807 6.52 2.68 -42.90
N GLY A 808 5.25 2.25 -42.79
CA GLY A 808 4.81 1.15 -41.94
C GLY A 808 4.10 1.55 -40.64
N TYR A 809 3.99 2.85 -40.32
CA TYR A 809 3.30 3.33 -39.12
C TYR A 809 1.80 3.58 -39.39
N VAL A 810 1.12 2.55 -39.89
CA VAL A 810 -0.22 2.65 -40.49
C VAL A 810 -1.34 2.83 -39.45
N LEU A 811 -1.43 1.91 -38.49
CA LEU A 811 -2.59 1.82 -37.59
C LEU A 811 -2.82 3.08 -36.74
N PRO A 812 -1.79 3.71 -36.14
CA PRO A 812 -1.98 4.94 -35.37
C PRO A 812 -2.42 6.13 -36.22
N VAL A 813 -1.92 6.24 -37.46
CA VAL A 813 -2.31 7.29 -38.41
C VAL A 813 -3.79 7.14 -38.79
N VAL A 814 -4.20 5.95 -39.23
CA VAL A 814 -5.60 5.67 -39.59
C VAL A 814 -6.52 5.83 -38.37
N GLY A 815 -6.08 5.38 -37.19
CA GLY A 815 -6.81 5.54 -35.94
C GLY A 815 -7.07 7.01 -35.57
N TYR A 816 -6.09 7.90 -35.79
CA TYR A 816 -6.27 9.34 -35.61
C TYR A 816 -7.29 9.93 -36.59
N ILE A 817 -7.20 9.59 -37.88
CA ILE A 817 -8.15 10.07 -38.91
C ILE A 817 -9.58 9.61 -38.60
N ARG A 818 -9.77 8.36 -38.17
CA ARG A 818 -11.07 7.86 -37.71
C ARG A 818 -11.60 8.67 -36.52
N LYS A 819 -10.76 8.98 -35.54
CA LYS A 819 -11.13 9.80 -34.37
C LYS A 819 -11.57 11.21 -34.77
N CYS A 820 -10.93 11.81 -35.78
CA CYS A 820 -11.34 13.10 -36.34
C CYS A 820 -12.73 13.03 -36.99
N LEU A 821 -13.03 11.93 -37.70
CA LEU A 821 -14.34 11.70 -38.31
C LEU A 821 -15.44 11.53 -37.25
N GLU A 822 -15.20 10.70 -36.22
CA GLU A 822 -16.16 10.42 -35.15
C GLU A 822 -16.46 11.66 -34.30
N LYS A 823 -15.47 12.53 -34.07
CA LYS A 823 -15.64 13.79 -33.32
C LYS A 823 -16.34 14.91 -34.10
N LEU A 824 -16.53 14.76 -35.42
CA LEU A 824 -17.12 15.77 -36.32
C LEU A 824 -16.44 17.16 -36.26
N ASN A 825 -15.16 17.21 -35.87
CA ASN A 825 -14.43 18.46 -35.65
C ASN A 825 -13.53 18.87 -36.84
N THR A 826 -13.45 18.03 -37.87
CA THR A 826 -12.59 18.21 -39.04
C THR A 826 -13.43 18.21 -40.31
N ASP A 827 -13.06 19.04 -41.30
CA ASP A 827 -13.75 19.09 -42.59
C ASP A 827 -13.67 17.73 -43.30
N ILE A 828 -14.84 17.25 -43.75
CA ILE A 828 -15.00 16.00 -44.51
C ILE A 828 -14.14 16.02 -45.79
N SER A 829 -13.90 17.19 -46.38
CA SER A 829 -13.05 17.35 -47.57
C SER A 829 -11.61 16.90 -47.33
N LEU A 830 -11.06 17.12 -46.12
CA LEU A 830 -9.71 16.72 -45.73
C LEU A 830 -9.62 15.21 -45.48
N ILE A 831 -10.64 14.63 -44.83
CA ILE A 831 -10.71 13.18 -44.61
C ILE A 831 -10.81 12.45 -45.95
N ARG A 832 -11.61 12.98 -46.87
CA ARG A 832 -11.72 12.47 -48.24
C ARG A 832 -10.39 12.51 -48.98
N TYR A 833 -9.67 13.63 -48.91
CA TYR A 833 -8.34 13.77 -49.50
C TYR A 833 -7.37 12.70 -48.98
N PHE A 834 -7.32 12.50 -47.66
CA PHE A 834 -6.50 11.44 -47.06
C PHE A 834 -6.87 10.05 -47.57
N VAL A 835 -8.17 9.74 -47.67
CA VAL A 835 -8.64 8.44 -48.17
C VAL A 835 -8.23 8.21 -49.63
N THR A 836 -8.36 9.23 -50.47
CA THR A 836 -7.92 9.16 -51.88
C THR A 836 -6.43 8.85 -51.97
N GLU A 837 -5.59 9.63 -51.30
CA GLU A 837 -4.13 9.43 -51.34
C GLU A 837 -3.71 8.07 -50.77
N VAL A 838 -4.38 7.57 -49.73
CA VAL A 838 -4.10 6.23 -49.18
C VAL A 838 -4.50 5.14 -50.16
N LEU A 839 -5.67 5.22 -50.78
CA LEU A 839 -6.13 4.21 -51.75
C LEU A 839 -5.24 4.14 -52.98
N ASP A 840 -4.65 5.27 -53.40
CA ASP A 840 -3.74 5.33 -54.54
C ASP A 840 -2.37 4.66 -54.27
N VAL A 841 -1.97 4.50 -53.00
CA VAL A 841 -0.65 3.93 -52.63
C VAL A 841 -0.72 2.52 -52.03
N ILE A 842 -1.89 1.99 -51.71
CA ILE A 842 -2.05 0.65 -51.11
C ILE A 842 -2.55 -0.39 -52.12
N ALA A 843 -2.19 -1.65 -51.91
CA ALA A 843 -2.67 -2.79 -52.69
C ALA A 843 -2.83 -4.04 -51.80
N PRO A 844 -3.64 -5.03 -52.20
CA PRO A 844 -3.75 -6.31 -51.48
C PRO A 844 -2.42 -7.10 -51.42
N PRO A 845 -2.22 -7.97 -50.42
CA PRO A 845 -3.15 -8.36 -49.36
C PRO A 845 -3.21 -7.38 -48.19
N TYR A 846 -4.42 -7.12 -47.67
CA TYR A 846 -4.62 -6.30 -46.48
C TYR A 846 -4.63 -7.14 -45.20
N THR A 847 -4.21 -6.55 -44.08
CA THR A 847 -4.34 -7.16 -42.75
C THR A 847 -5.72 -6.90 -42.14
N SER A 848 -6.18 -7.80 -41.26
CA SER A 848 -7.47 -7.65 -40.56
C SER A 848 -7.56 -6.34 -39.79
N ASP A 849 -6.48 -5.95 -39.12
CA ASP A 849 -6.46 -4.78 -38.24
C ASP A 849 -6.58 -3.47 -39.05
N PHE A 850 -5.93 -3.42 -40.21
CA PHE A 850 -6.08 -2.29 -41.14
C PHE A 850 -7.50 -2.21 -41.69
N VAL A 851 -8.07 -3.32 -42.14
CA VAL A 851 -9.45 -3.36 -42.66
C VAL A 851 -10.45 -2.95 -41.59
N HIS A 852 -10.32 -3.45 -40.37
CA HIS A 852 -11.20 -3.10 -39.25
C HIS A 852 -11.17 -1.60 -38.89
N LEU A 853 -10.02 -0.93 -39.08
CA LEU A 853 -9.88 0.51 -38.83
C LEU A 853 -10.31 1.37 -40.02
N PHE A 854 -10.00 0.95 -41.25
CA PHE A 854 -10.18 1.76 -42.47
C PHE A 854 -11.56 1.59 -43.11
N LEU A 855 -12.16 0.40 -43.03
CA LEU A 855 -13.48 0.12 -43.63
C LEU A 855 -14.59 1.03 -43.06
N PRO A 856 -14.71 1.27 -41.73
CA PRO A 856 -15.75 2.16 -41.20
C PRO A 856 -15.64 3.61 -41.69
N ILE A 857 -14.44 4.08 -42.07
CA ILE A 857 -14.23 5.41 -42.65
C ILE A 857 -14.84 5.46 -44.07
N LEU A 858 -14.67 4.38 -44.84
CA LEU A 858 -15.15 4.23 -46.23
C LEU A 858 -16.65 3.91 -46.32
N GLU A 859 -17.27 3.36 -45.28
CA GLU A 859 -18.72 3.12 -45.22
C GLU A 859 -19.53 4.41 -45.03
N ASN A 860 -18.88 5.54 -44.71
CA ASN A 860 -19.54 6.83 -44.64
C ASN A 860 -19.77 7.42 -46.05
N ASP A 861 -21.03 7.47 -46.48
CA ASP A 861 -21.43 7.93 -47.82
C ASP A 861 -20.99 9.37 -48.16
N SER A 862 -20.79 10.25 -47.16
CA SER A 862 -20.31 11.62 -47.38
C SER A 862 -18.83 11.69 -47.82
N ILE A 863 -18.07 10.63 -47.55
CA ILE A 863 -16.67 10.47 -47.93
C ILE A 863 -16.60 9.68 -49.24
N ALA A 864 -17.19 8.49 -49.27
CA ALA A 864 -17.11 7.58 -50.41
C ALA A 864 -17.90 8.06 -51.63
N GLY A 865 -19.06 8.70 -51.46
CA GLY A 865 -19.98 9.04 -52.55
C GLY A 865 -19.40 9.96 -53.63
N THR A 866 -18.38 10.76 -53.30
CA THR A 866 -17.68 11.67 -54.23
C THR A 866 -16.34 11.14 -54.74
N ILE A 867 -15.79 10.07 -54.14
CA ILE A 867 -14.55 9.42 -54.60
C ILE A 867 -14.86 8.43 -55.71
N ARG A 868 -16.06 7.82 -55.71
CA ARG A 868 -16.53 6.93 -56.77
C ARG A 868 -16.52 7.66 -58.10
N THR A 869 -15.58 7.32 -58.97
CA THR A 869 -15.51 7.80 -60.35
C THR A 869 -16.44 6.96 -61.22
N GLU A 870 -17.16 7.57 -62.17
CA GLU A 870 -18.02 6.84 -63.14
C GLU A 870 -17.20 6.08 -64.21
N GLY A 871 -16.04 5.48 -63.86
CA GLY A 871 -15.09 4.83 -64.76
C GLY A 871 -14.75 3.37 -64.40
N GLU A 872 -13.84 2.74 -65.16
CA GLU A 872 -13.48 1.31 -65.04
C GLU A 872 -12.67 0.93 -63.78
N HIS A 873 -12.12 1.92 -63.04
CA HIS A 873 -11.40 1.71 -61.79
C HIS A 873 -11.95 2.62 -60.68
N ASP A 874 -12.84 2.07 -59.85
CA ASP A 874 -13.30 2.67 -58.61
C ASP A 874 -12.53 2.03 -57.43
N PRO A 875 -11.47 2.71 -56.91
CA PRO A 875 -10.60 2.13 -55.89
C PRO A 875 -11.34 1.87 -54.56
N VAL A 876 -12.42 2.61 -54.29
CA VAL A 876 -13.27 2.40 -53.10
C VAL A 876 -14.08 1.12 -53.27
N ALA A 877 -14.70 0.91 -54.44
CA ALA A 877 -15.45 -0.29 -54.72
C ALA A 877 -14.56 -1.55 -54.74
N GLU A 878 -13.34 -1.45 -55.31
CA GLU A 878 -12.35 -2.53 -55.31
C GLU A 878 -11.93 -2.92 -53.89
N PHE A 879 -11.65 -1.92 -53.03
CA PHE A 879 -11.31 -2.17 -51.63
C PHE A 879 -12.44 -2.85 -50.87
N ILE A 880 -13.68 -2.36 -51.00
CA ILE A 880 -14.86 -2.95 -50.33
C ILE A 880 -15.13 -4.37 -50.85
N ALA A 881 -15.00 -4.59 -52.17
CA ALA A 881 -15.16 -5.91 -52.77
C ALA A 881 -14.13 -6.91 -52.23
N HIS A 882 -12.87 -6.49 -52.10
CA HIS A 882 -11.81 -7.30 -51.49
C HIS A 882 -12.09 -7.60 -50.02
N CYS A 883 -12.58 -6.62 -49.25
CA CYS A 883 -12.92 -6.81 -47.85
C CYS A 883 -14.03 -7.87 -47.69
N LYS A 884 -15.08 -7.79 -48.53
CA LYS A 884 -16.20 -8.75 -48.52
C LYS A 884 -15.80 -10.15 -48.97
N SER A 885 -14.84 -10.28 -49.89
CA SER A 885 -14.40 -11.60 -50.36
C SER A 885 -13.47 -12.31 -49.38
N ASN A 886 -12.70 -11.55 -48.58
CA ASN A 886 -11.57 -12.10 -47.83
C ASN A 886 -11.73 -12.04 -46.30
N PHE A 887 -12.68 -11.25 -45.77
CA PHE A 887 -12.91 -11.12 -44.33
C PHE A 887 -14.35 -11.49 -43.97
N ILE A 888 -14.50 -12.31 -42.93
CA ILE A 888 -15.80 -12.60 -42.32
C ILE A 888 -16.08 -11.47 -41.33
N MET A 889 -17.00 -10.57 -41.68
CA MET A 889 -17.51 -9.54 -40.75
C MET A 889 -18.24 -10.23 -39.60
N MET A 890 -17.56 -10.44 -38.47
CA MET A 890 -18.23 -10.76 -37.21
C MET A 890 -18.66 -9.43 -36.60
N ASN A 891 -19.98 -9.19 -36.57
CA ASN A 891 -20.60 -8.06 -35.88
C ASN A 891 -20.33 -8.07 -34.39
#